data_AF-A0A3A0E1J0-F1
#
_entry.id   AF-A0A3A0E1J0-F1
#
_cell.length_a   1.000
_cell.length_b   1.000
_cell.length_c   1.000
_cell.angle_alpha   90.00
_cell.angle_beta   90.00
_cell.angle_gamma   90.00
#
_symmetry.space_group_name_H-M   'P 1'
#
loop_
_entity.id
_entity.type
_entity.pdbx_description
1 polymer ?
#
loop_
_entity_poly.entity_id
_entity_poly.type
_entity_poly.pdbx_seq_one_letter_code
_entity_poly.pdbx_strand_id
1 'polypeptide(L)'
;MITQSFTEAFVSHLPNPADIKIADETYWVQHGVNLAGIRENQHQKIWLQERLGRLDSPTLKALALWFNVSVETGQEREALARHFATQTTSQIIQIVLCLVEFIYNKHAKAVESISLGLLVPSVCVLLQNNVEPSSRRFAYALLVFFQQPKNLRFLILFDQAVRKNFGRYLLNGPGRAVDFSLHEAWINQEVLPDFGTKSRPIRCAGVYNQNQETVVFIWRALRDMIVPEVERYVFPKEAELIVLKFRDSGRSLDEHSQGRENKRPIGVFIAEAIMTKLSGVLCEYEVLSHETEEEKVGDLLECLLLGSDPQLYLRELYLSQAPMVNGNPSVILRCLKETAGGLSIPLKFLKEGKNLNFLEDPNLFQYLGVAFRPQPDLKLEPHIFDLYFTRTENGYRVQYSSKGGVSPELKRQFEIYMEKQREMLVTPIATGTPSPTIKAYHFEQILHEGIRLNFEDPNVRRTVETLKKKHIVDTQELIFIRCDWRDDPDFEKVTPSCDGCIELRDGQNLYECPRCHRVIEDAARKRRFTEVRISLNLRDIRQYLQKVFKKLEEAGHIEKVELHSGRWGTLSVTSNGNTFPVIIVGTNDHNCVPDCFVHLTFADPHLYVQASKQSFDATIVEKLRIVRLWDILAHEKNLSWLAEKLQAASYRLPERSTLLEVETKLTQAVAKFENAHGGPKPGKSWEAFEQWFMPLLFEYLRHNDAKVNQYLLFLRSLNGTLFGTWPVRMGGKGEPDWIAINRYEVMQQMLQVNTADAKFYNTTQISVDDVREVNGHLTRLHAGTGRALIMTTTDHISPSAWREVLDYKKANKDDWRVMILPKSWLLETMVQLDMLDMLDVSVN
;
A
#
# COMPACT_ATOMS: atom_id res chain seq x y z
N MET A 1 -1.42 -33.40 16.82
CA MET A 1 -2.17 -32.74 17.92
C MET A 1 -2.53 -31.35 17.46
N ILE A 2 -3.81 -31.01 17.62
CA ILE A 2 -4.54 -30.04 16.81
C ILE A 2 -4.25 -28.60 17.26
N THR A 3 -3.99 -27.72 16.29
CA THR A 3 -4.04 -26.26 16.43
C THR A 3 -5.41 -25.86 16.97
N GLN A 4 -5.54 -25.53 18.25
CA GLN A 4 -6.78 -24.95 18.74
C GLN A 4 -6.97 -23.59 18.04
N SER A 5 -8.06 -23.48 17.26
CA SER A 5 -8.51 -22.21 16.75
C SER A 5 -8.76 -21.24 17.91
N PHE A 6 -8.62 -19.93 17.68
CA PHE A 6 -8.96 -18.91 18.70
C PHE A 6 -10.30 -19.22 19.37
N THR A 7 -11.29 -19.69 18.61
CA THR A 7 -12.62 -20.09 19.07
C THR A 7 -12.60 -21.29 20.04
N GLU A 8 -11.74 -22.28 19.85
CA GLU A 8 -11.63 -23.46 20.73
C GLU A 8 -10.86 -23.13 22.02
N ALA A 9 -9.76 -22.38 21.91
CA ALA A 9 -9.05 -21.85 23.08
C ALA A 9 -9.98 -20.93 23.90
N PHE A 10 -10.79 -20.13 23.21
CA PHE A 10 -11.81 -19.26 23.79
C PHE A 10 -12.93 -20.03 24.50
N VAL A 11 -13.45 -21.12 23.92
CA VAL A 11 -14.48 -21.96 24.55
C VAL A 11 -13.94 -22.65 25.80
N SER A 12 -12.66 -23.02 25.83
CA SER A 12 -12.03 -23.61 27.02
C SER A 12 -11.96 -22.67 28.23
N HIS A 13 -12.18 -21.37 28.01
CA HIS A 13 -12.26 -20.34 29.06
C HIS A 13 -13.69 -19.93 29.41
N LEU A 14 -14.71 -20.44 28.70
CA LEU A 14 -16.10 -20.31 29.12
C LEU A 14 -16.38 -21.38 30.19
N PRO A 15 -17.01 -21.04 31.32
CA PRO A 15 -17.42 -22.04 32.28
C PRO A 15 -18.54 -22.89 31.71
N ASN A 16 -18.75 -24.01 32.39
CA ASN A 16 -19.79 -24.93 32.04
C ASN A 16 -21.14 -24.18 32.01
N PRO A 17 -21.92 -24.29 30.92
CA PRO A 17 -23.25 -23.71 30.83
C PRO A 17 -24.09 -23.97 32.09
N ALA A 18 -23.98 -25.16 32.69
CA ALA A 18 -24.70 -25.58 33.89
C ALA A 18 -24.47 -24.69 35.13
N ASP A 19 -23.36 -23.94 35.18
CA ASP A 19 -22.95 -23.17 36.35
C ASP A 19 -23.48 -21.71 36.32
N ILE A 20 -24.26 -21.34 35.31
CA ILE A 20 -24.75 -19.97 35.11
C ILE A 20 -25.99 -19.71 35.98
N LYS A 21 -25.90 -18.74 36.90
CA LYS A 21 -27.06 -18.24 37.68
C LYS A 21 -27.91 -17.27 36.87
N ILE A 22 -29.22 -17.36 37.06
CA ILE A 22 -30.23 -16.74 36.20
C ILE A 22 -30.80 -15.49 36.88
N ALA A 23 -30.92 -14.39 36.13
CA ALA A 23 -31.68 -13.21 36.55
C ALA A 23 -33.19 -13.52 36.54
N ASP A 24 -33.94 -12.97 37.49
CA ASP A 24 -35.37 -13.26 37.63
C ASP A 24 -36.21 -12.80 36.41
N GLU A 25 -37.46 -13.28 36.32
CA GLU A 25 -38.35 -12.95 35.21
C GLU A 25 -38.64 -11.45 35.10
N THR A 26 -38.77 -10.78 36.24
CA THR A 26 -39.01 -9.34 36.36
C THR A 26 -37.94 -8.54 35.62
N TYR A 27 -36.68 -8.96 35.74
CA TYR A 27 -35.56 -8.32 35.06
C TYR A 27 -35.74 -8.31 33.53
N TRP A 28 -36.09 -9.43 32.91
CA TRP A 28 -36.21 -9.53 31.45
C TRP A 28 -37.46 -8.82 30.91
N VAL A 29 -38.56 -8.86 31.65
CA VAL A 29 -39.79 -8.12 31.32
C VAL A 29 -39.55 -6.61 31.33
N GLN A 30 -38.85 -6.08 32.35
CA GLN A 30 -38.46 -4.67 32.42
C GLN A 30 -37.66 -4.21 31.20
N HIS A 31 -36.87 -5.12 30.63
CA HIS A 31 -36.04 -4.86 29.47
C HIS A 31 -36.73 -5.20 28.13
N GLY A 32 -38.04 -5.41 28.12
CA GLY A 32 -38.84 -5.59 26.92
C GLY A 32 -38.54 -6.88 26.14
N VAL A 33 -37.97 -7.89 26.81
CA VAL A 33 -37.80 -9.23 26.23
C VAL A 33 -39.11 -9.99 26.37
N ASN A 34 -39.63 -10.52 25.25
CA ASN A 34 -40.86 -11.30 25.24
C ASN A 34 -40.60 -12.73 25.75
N LEU A 35 -40.44 -12.87 27.07
CA LEU A 35 -40.22 -14.16 27.74
C LEU A 35 -41.31 -15.18 27.41
N ALA A 36 -42.58 -14.75 27.35
CA ALA A 36 -43.70 -15.61 27.00
C ALA A 36 -43.52 -16.17 25.59
N GLY A 37 -43.21 -15.32 24.61
CA GLY A 37 -42.94 -15.73 23.24
C GLY A 37 -41.73 -16.67 23.11
N ILE A 38 -40.64 -16.45 23.86
CA ILE A 38 -39.49 -17.36 23.88
C ILE A 38 -39.92 -18.72 24.44
N ARG A 39 -40.66 -18.77 25.56
CA ARG A 39 -41.13 -20.01 26.17
C ARG A 39 -42.08 -20.79 25.25
N GLU A 40 -42.97 -20.09 24.57
CA GLU A 40 -43.93 -20.65 23.64
C GLU A 40 -43.27 -21.16 22.36
N ASN A 41 -42.18 -20.54 21.88
CA ASN A 41 -41.63 -20.85 20.55
C ASN A 41 -40.24 -21.50 20.56
N GLN A 42 -39.57 -21.63 21.71
CA GLN A 42 -38.23 -22.24 21.83
C GLN A 42 -38.15 -23.70 21.34
N HIS A 43 -39.27 -24.40 21.19
CA HIS A 43 -39.30 -25.74 20.63
C HIS A 43 -39.42 -25.76 19.10
N GLN A 44 -39.72 -24.62 18.48
CA GLN A 44 -39.91 -24.51 17.04
C GLN A 44 -38.58 -24.24 16.33
N LYS A 45 -38.09 -25.23 15.57
CA LYS A 45 -36.80 -25.17 14.85
C LYS A 45 -36.70 -23.95 13.91
N ILE A 46 -37.76 -23.65 13.16
CA ILE A 46 -37.77 -22.53 12.20
C ILE A 46 -37.63 -21.19 12.92
N TRP A 47 -38.36 -21.00 14.02
CA TRP A 47 -38.27 -19.80 14.85
C TRP A 47 -36.85 -19.63 15.44
N LEU A 48 -36.26 -20.70 15.97
CA LEU A 48 -34.89 -20.70 16.48
C LEU A 48 -33.86 -20.39 15.38
N GLN A 49 -34.02 -20.93 14.18
CA GLN A 49 -33.14 -20.64 13.04
C GLN A 49 -33.21 -19.18 12.64
N GLU A 50 -34.40 -18.57 12.64
CA GLU A 50 -34.57 -17.15 12.36
C GLU A 50 -33.88 -16.29 13.43
N ARG A 51 -34.03 -16.65 14.72
CA ARG A 51 -33.39 -15.93 15.83
C ARG A 51 -31.88 -16.07 15.84
N LEU A 52 -31.36 -17.28 15.69
CA LEU A 52 -29.91 -17.53 15.52
C LEU A 52 -29.38 -16.97 14.20
N GLY A 53 -30.25 -16.78 13.20
CA GLY A 53 -29.98 -16.11 11.93
C GLY A 53 -29.46 -14.70 12.07
N ARG A 54 -29.78 -14.06 13.19
CA ARG A 54 -29.36 -12.70 13.55
C ARG A 54 -27.95 -12.65 14.12
N LEU A 55 -27.38 -13.81 14.47
CA LEU A 55 -25.99 -13.94 14.88
C LEU A 55 -25.10 -14.22 13.66
N ASP A 56 -23.88 -13.74 13.75
CA ASP A 56 -22.87 -13.83 12.72
C ASP A 56 -22.00 -15.10 12.89
N SER A 57 -21.36 -15.57 11.81
CA SER A 57 -20.80 -16.94 11.73
C SER A 57 -19.84 -17.36 12.88
N PRO A 58 -18.78 -16.61 13.21
CA PRO A 58 -17.97 -16.93 14.40
C PRO A 58 -18.69 -17.03 15.75
N THR A 59 -19.76 -16.25 16.00
CA THR A 59 -20.54 -16.39 17.24
C THR A 59 -21.29 -17.71 17.27
N LEU A 60 -21.87 -18.09 16.12
CA LEU A 60 -22.52 -19.39 15.96
C LEU A 60 -21.53 -20.55 16.17
N LYS A 61 -20.29 -20.43 15.65
CA LYS A 61 -19.23 -21.43 15.90
C LYS A 61 -18.85 -21.53 17.37
N ALA A 62 -18.70 -20.40 18.06
CA ALA A 62 -18.39 -20.39 19.49
C ALA A 62 -19.52 -21.00 20.33
N LEU A 63 -20.78 -20.66 20.05
CA LEU A 63 -21.94 -21.25 20.71
C LEU A 63 -22.01 -22.76 20.45
N ALA A 64 -21.77 -23.20 19.22
CA ALA A 64 -21.78 -24.61 18.89
C ALA A 64 -20.71 -25.38 19.68
N LEU A 65 -19.49 -24.86 19.74
CA LEU A 65 -18.42 -25.44 20.55
C LEU A 65 -18.75 -25.41 22.05
N TRP A 66 -19.35 -24.34 22.57
CA TRP A 66 -19.70 -24.21 23.99
C TRP A 66 -20.76 -25.22 24.44
N PHE A 67 -21.75 -25.49 23.58
CA PHE A 67 -22.76 -26.54 23.80
C PHE A 67 -22.29 -27.92 23.32
N ASN A 68 -21.03 -28.06 22.94
CA ASN A 68 -20.44 -29.28 22.39
C ASN A 68 -21.25 -29.89 21.23
N VAL A 69 -21.82 -29.02 20.40
CA VAL A 69 -22.55 -29.37 19.18
C VAL A 69 -21.54 -29.48 18.04
N SER A 70 -21.34 -30.70 17.55
CA SER A 70 -20.52 -30.94 16.36
C SER A 70 -21.13 -30.22 15.16
N VAL A 71 -20.33 -29.45 14.43
CA VAL A 71 -20.78 -28.78 13.22
C VAL A 71 -19.86 -29.04 12.05
N GLU A 72 -20.45 -29.46 10.95
CA GLU A 72 -19.83 -29.39 9.63
C GLU A 72 -19.89 -27.95 9.11
N THR A 73 -18.84 -27.52 8.41
CA THR A 73 -18.66 -26.13 7.97
C THR A 73 -19.89 -25.58 7.25
N GLY A 74 -20.48 -24.50 7.76
CA GLY A 74 -21.60 -23.80 7.13
C GLY A 74 -23.00 -24.20 7.62
N GLN A 75 -23.13 -25.18 8.53
CA GLN A 75 -24.41 -25.63 9.08
C GLN A 75 -24.59 -25.32 10.58
N GLU A 76 -23.79 -24.40 11.16
CA GLU A 76 -23.75 -24.10 12.60
C GLU A 76 -25.11 -23.70 13.15
N ARG A 77 -25.81 -22.86 12.39
CA ARG A 77 -27.14 -22.36 12.75
C ARG A 77 -28.17 -23.47 12.84
N GLU A 78 -28.17 -24.39 11.89
CA GLU A 78 -29.14 -25.48 11.87
C GLU A 78 -28.84 -26.53 12.94
N ALA A 79 -27.56 -26.81 13.19
CA ALA A 79 -27.13 -27.70 14.26
C ALA A 79 -27.52 -27.15 15.64
N LEU A 80 -27.25 -25.87 15.90
CA LEU A 80 -27.64 -25.20 17.14
C LEU A 80 -29.16 -25.09 17.30
N ALA A 81 -29.90 -24.75 16.25
CA ALA A 81 -31.35 -24.68 16.31
C ALA A 81 -31.98 -26.06 16.62
N ARG A 82 -31.43 -27.14 16.05
CA ARG A 82 -31.85 -28.50 16.41
C ARG A 82 -31.55 -28.80 17.87
N HIS A 83 -30.33 -28.50 18.33
CA HIS A 83 -29.93 -28.73 19.71
C HIS A 83 -30.84 -27.99 20.70
N PHE A 84 -31.08 -26.70 20.46
CA PHE A 84 -31.93 -25.86 21.32
C PHE A 84 -33.39 -26.35 21.33
N ALA A 85 -33.93 -26.74 20.17
CA ALA A 85 -35.28 -27.31 20.06
C ALA A 85 -35.45 -28.63 20.83
N THR A 86 -34.38 -29.40 21.02
CA THR A 86 -34.41 -30.67 21.78
C THR A 86 -34.12 -30.51 23.26
N GLN A 87 -33.56 -29.37 23.67
CA GLN A 87 -33.12 -29.08 25.04
C GLN A 87 -33.91 -27.89 25.63
N THR A 88 -35.21 -27.85 25.37
CA THR A 88 -36.12 -26.71 25.66
C THR A 88 -36.32 -26.44 27.15
N THR A 89 -36.04 -27.42 28.00
CA THR A 89 -36.05 -27.29 29.46
C THR A 89 -34.75 -26.70 30.01
N SER A 90 -33.71 -26.56 29.18
CA SER A 90 -32.45 -25.94 29.60
C SER A 90 -32.66 -24.44 29.80
N GLN A 91 -32.64 -24.02 31.06
CA GLN A 91 -32.79 -22.62 31.42
C GLN A 91 -31.66 -21.74 30.83
N ILE A 92 -30.50 -22.31 30.51
CA ILE A 92 -29.40 -21.59 29.85
C ILE A 92 -29.72 -21.28 28.39
N ILE A 93 -30.37 -22.21 27.68
CA ILE A 93 -30.84 -21.96 26.32
C ILE A 93 -31.85 -20.82 26.33
N GLN A 94 -32.74 -20.79 27.34
CA GLN A 94 -33.66 -19.66 27.52
C GLN A 94 -32.92 -18.34 27.76
N ILE A 95 -31.84 -18.31 28.55
CA ILE A 95 -31.01 -17.12 28.75
C ILE A 95 -30.36 -16.68 27.44
N VAL A 96 -29.76 -17.60 26.69
CA VAL A 96 -29.12 -17.29 25.40
C VAL A 96 -30.14 -16.70 24.44
N LEU A 97 -31.36 -17.26 24.39
CA LEU A 97 -32.45 -16.73 23.58
C LEU A 97 -32.94 -15.37 24.08
N CYS A 98 -33.02 -15.15 25.40
CA CYS A 98 -33.35 -13.84 25.98
C CYS A 98 -32.30 -12.78 25.62
N LEU A 99 -31.01 -13.14 25.64
CA LEU A 99 -29.92 -12.27 25.22
C LEU A 99 -29.98 -11.96 23.72
N VAL A 100 -30.21 -12.97 22.88
CA VAL A 100 -30.38 -12.78 21.43
C VAL A 100 -31.57 -11.86 21.14
N GLU A 101 -32.71 -12.10 21.80
CA GLU A 101 -33.93 -11.32 21.64
C GLU A 101 -33.76 -9.88 22.15
N PHE A 102 -33.05 -9.70 23.27
CA PHE A 102 -32.73 -8.40 23.82
C PHE A 102 -31.82 -7.57 22.91
N ILE A 103 -30.68 -8.16 22.47
CA ILE A 103 -29.72 -7.52 21.56
C ILE A 103 -30.42 -7.09 20.27
N TYR A 104 -31.37 -7.88 19.81
CA TYR A 104 -32.11 -7.59 18.59
C TYR A 104 -33.18 -6.51 18.76
N ASN A 105 -33.95 -6.54 19.86
CA ASN A 105 -35.15 -5.70 20.01
C ASN A 105 -34.88 -4.28 20.57
N LYS A 106 -33.65 -3.92 20.92
CA LYS A 106 -33.37 -2.63 21.56
C LYS A 106 -32.29 -1.79 20.87
N HIS A 107 -32.54 -0.48 20.79
CA HIS A 107 -31.55 0.55 20.44
C HIS A 107 -30.37 0.57 21.44
N ALA A 108 -29.22 1.10 21.00
CA ALA A 108 -27.99 1.29 21.78
C ALA A 108 -28.18 1.83 23.22
N LYS A 109 -29.23 2.63 23.46
CA LYS A 109 -29.58 3.18 24.78
C LYS A 109 -30.04 2.15 25.81
N ALA A 110 -30.69 1.06 25.42
CA ALA A 110 -31.08 0.02 26.39
C ALA A 110 -29.91 -0.90 26.76
N VAL A 111 -29.00 -1.09 25.80
CA VAL A 111 -27.71 -1.75 26.01
C VAL A 111 -26.87 -0.96 27.03
N GLU A 112 -26.90 0.36 26.94
CA GLU A 112 -26.34 1.28 27.92
C GLU A 112 -27.03 1.21 29.29
N SER A 113 -28.37 1.19 29.35
CA SER A 113 -29.11 1.05 30.62
C SER A 113 -28.88 -0.29 31.33
N ILE A 114 -28.78 -1.40 30.59
CA ILE A 114 -28.41 -2.71 31.16
C ILE A 114 -26.94 -2.73 31.58
N SER A 115 -26.05 -2.10 30.81
CA SER A 115 -24.66 -1.94 31.24
C SER A 115 -24.64 -1.26 32.60
N LEU A 116 -25.39 -0.15 32.77
CA LEU A 116 -25.51 0.59 34.04
C LEU A 116 -26.19 -0.21 35.17
N GLY A 117 -27.10 -1.13 34.86
CA GLY A 117 -27.85 -1.92 35.85
C GLY A 117 -27.20 -3.25 36.25
N LEU A 118 -26.44 -3.89 35.35
CA LEU A 118 -25.78 -5.18 35.59
C LEU A 118 -24.27 -5.06 35.80
N LEU A 119 -23.62 -4.07 35.19
CA LEU A 119 -22.18 -3.89 35.30
C LEU A 119 -21.88 -2.86 36.39
N VAL A 120 -20.75 -3.03 37.07
CA VAL A 120 -20.24 -1.99 37.96
C VAL A 120 -19.98 -0.75 37.09
N PRO A 121 -20.40 0.46 37.48
CA PRO A 121 -20.32 1.66 36.64
C PRO A 121 -18.95 1.94 35.99
N SER A 122 -17.86 1.51 36.61
CA SER A 122 -16.49 1.59 36.09
C SER A 122 -16.25 0.78 34.80
N VAL A 123 -17.04 -0.27 34.55
CA VAL A 123 -16.98 -1.15 33.37
C VAL A 123 -17.83 -0.59 32.23
N CYS A 124 -18.94 0.10 32.54
CA CYS A 124 -19.80 0.76 31.55
C CYS A 124 -19.05 1.80 30.72
N VAL A 125 -18.24 2.61 31.40
CA VAL A 125 -17.43 3.68 30.78
C VAL A 125 -16.40 3.12 29.78
N LEU A 126 -15.91 1.89 30.02
CA LEU A 126 -14.98 1.21 29.10
C LEU A 126 -15.68 0.68 27.83
N LEU A 127 -16.93 0.23 27.95
CA LEU A 127 -17.73 -0.30 26.84
C LEU A 127 -18.31 0.81 25.96
N GLN A 128 -18.77 1.91 26.56
CA GLN A 128 -19.39 3.06 25.87
C GLN A 128 -18.45 3.74 24.84
N ASN A 129 -17.13 3.66 25.02
CA ASN A 129 -16.18 4.39 24.19
C ASN A 129 -15.58 3.58 23.01
N ASN A 130 -15.75 2.25 22.95
CA ASN A 130 -14.93 1.42 22.05
C ASN A 130 -15.60 0.18 21.45
N VAL A 131 -16.84 -0.14 21.83
CA VAL A 131 -17.52 -1.36 21.38
C VAL A 131 -18.82 -0.97 20.70
N GLU A 132 -18.92 -1.21 19.39
CA GLU A 132 -20.20 -1.06 18.70
C GLU A 132 -21.25 -1.96 19.38
N PRO A 133 -22.46 -1.44 19.70
CA PRO A 133 -23.53 -2.16 20.39
C PRO A 133 -23.94 -3.50 19.75
N SER A 134 -23.63 -3.68 18.47
CA SER A 134 -23.92 -4.87 17.66
C SER A 134 -22.80 -5.91 17.63
N SER A 135 -21.66 -5.68 18.28
CA SER A 135 -20.48 -6.54 18.11
C SER A 135 -20.53 -7.80 18.99
N ARG A 136 -20.08 -8.94 18.43
CA ARG A 136 -19.80 -10.21 19.14
C ARG A 136 -19.09 -10.03 20.49
N ARG A 137 -18.27 -8.99 20.59
CA ARG A 137 -17.43 -8.64 21.73
C ARG A 137 -18.24 -8.09 22.91
N PHE A 138 -19.38 -7.46 22.66
CA PHE A 138 -20.28 -6.96 23.69
C PHE A 138 -21.07 -8.10 24.37
N ALA A 139 -21.63 -9.01 23.58
CA ALA A 139 -22.25 -10.24 24.09
C ALA A 139 -21.24 -11.10 24.87
N TYR A 140 -19.98 -11.18 24.40
CA TYR A 140 -18.90 -11.85 25.10
C TYR A 140 -18.44 -11.13 26.37
N ALA A 141 -18.37 -9.80 26.34
CA ALA A 141 -18.04 -8.99 27.52
C ALA A 141 -19.06 -9.21 28.64
N LEU A 142 -20.35 -9.25 28.30
CA LEU A 142 -21.41 -9.59 29.24
C LEU A 142 -21.26 -11.02 29.79
N LEU A 143 -20.99 -12.01 28.93
CA LEU A 143 -20.79 -13.41 29.33
C LEU A 143 -19.58 -13.62 30.28
N VAL A 144 -18.44 -12.98 30.01
CA VAL A 144 -17.22 -13.05 30.84
C VAL A 144 -17.41 -12.29 32.17
N PHE A 145 -18.16 -11.18 32.16
CA PHE A 145 -18.46 -10.39 33.35
C PHE A 145 -19.34 -11.13 34.35
N PHE A 146 -20.32 -11.93 33.89
CA PHE A 146 -21.22 -12.69 34.77
C PHE A 146 -20.51 -13.70 35.69
N GLN A 147 -19.23 -13.99 35.44
CA GLN A 147 -18.50 -15.04 36.14
C GLN A 147 -17.37 -14.48 37.01
N GLN A 148 -16.53 -13.59 36.45
CA GLN A 148 -15.41 -12.97 37.18
C GLN A 148 -15.13 -11.56 36.61
N PRO A 149 -15.63 -10.49 37.26
CA PRO A 149 -15.48 -9.11 36.78
C PRO A 149 -14.04 -8.66 36.47
N LYS A 150 -13.04 -9.30 37.10
CA LYS A 150 -11.61 -9.00 36.89
C LYS A 150 -11.12 -9.41 35.49
N ASN A 151 -11.61 -10.51 34.91
CA ASN A 151 -11.12 -11.04 33.63
C ASN A 151 -11.61 -10.23 32.43
N LEU A 152 -12.81 -9.64 32.52
CA LEU A 152 -13.30 -8.71 31.50
C LEU A 152 -12.41 -7.48 31.39
N ARG A 153 -11.97 -6.94 32.53
CA ARG A 153 -11.07 -5.79 32.59
C ARG A 153 -9.77 -6.08 31.85
N PHE A 154 -9.16 -7.25 32.06
CA PHE A 154 -7.92 -7.63 31.37
C PHE A 154 -8.08 -7.81 29.86
N LEU A 155 -9.18 -8.42 29.42
CA LEU A 155 -9.43 -8.68 28.00
C LEU A 155 -9.58 -7.39 27.19
N ILE A 156 -10.25 -6.38 27.76
CA ILE A 156 -10.39 -5.05 27.15
C ILE A 156 -9.04 -4.32 27.11
N LEU A 157 -8.25 -4.40 28.19
CA LEU A 157 -6.96 -3.72 28.29
C LEU A 157 -5.89 -4.35 27.39
N PHE A 158 -5.90 -5.68 27.26
CA PHE A 158 -5.00 -6.40 26.38
C PHE A 158 -5.27 -6.11 24.89
N ASP A 159 -6.54 -6.08 24.44
CA ASP A 159 -6.88 -5.71 23.06
C ASP A 159 -6.50 -4.25 22.73
N GLN A 160 -6.66 -3.32 23.68
CA GLN A 160 -6.21 -1.94 23.49
C GLN A 160 -4.68 -1.83 23.31
N ALA A 161 -3.93 -2.61 24.08
CA ALA A 161 -2.47 -2.64 24.00
C ALA A 161 -1.97 -3.35 22.72
N VAL A 162 -2.55 -4.50 22.33
CA VAL A 162 -2.14 -5.26 21.13
C VAL A 162 -2.37 -4.49 19.83
N ARG A 163 -3.31 -3.53 19.79
CA ARG A 163 -3.51 -2.66 18.62
C ARG A 163 -2.44 -1.59 18.45
N LYS A 164 -1.57 -1.37 19.44
CA LYS A 164 -0.48 -0.41 19.41
C LYS A 164 0.85 -1.18 19.52
N ASN A 165 1.86 -0.79 18.76
CA ASN A 165 3.16 -1.48 18.79
C ASN A 165 3.76 -1.42 20.21
N PHE A 166 4.33 -2.52 20.68
CA PHE A 166 5.13 -2.57 21.90
C PHE A 166 6.58 -2.21 21.58
N GLY A 167 7.24 -1.44 22.45
CA GLY A 167 8.70 -1.35 22.44
C GLY A 167 9.29 -2.59 23.11
N ARG A 168 10.37 -3.16 22.55
CA ARG A 168 11.03 -4.34 23.12
C ARG A 168 12.36 -3.98 23.78
N TYR A 169 12.59 -4.55 24.94
CA TYR A 169 13.77 -4.29 25.78
C TYR A 169 14.39 -5.60 26.28
N LEU A 170 15.70 -5.59 26.50
CA LEU A 170 16.47 -6.69 27.09
C LEU A 170 17.08 -6.21 28.40
N LEU A 171 17.07 -7.11 29.38
CA LEU A 171 17.68 -6.88 30.67
C LEU A 171 19.21 -6.92 30.53
N ASN A 172 19.88 -5.79 30.74
CA ASN A 172 21.33 -5.73 30.86
C ASN A 172 21.74 -6.04 32.31
N GLY A 173 22.42 -7.17 32.51
CA GLY A 173 22.89 -7.63 33.83
C GLY A 173 22.85 -9.15 34.01
N PRO A 174 23.50 -9.69 35.07
CA PRO A 174 23.53 -11.13 35.34
C PRO A 174 22.14 -11.62 35.77
N GLY A 175 21.31 -11.97 34.79
CA GLY A 175 20.00 -12.57 35.01
C GLY A 175 20.11 -13.96 35.64
N ARG A 176 20.26 -14.01 36.96
CA ARG A 176 19.99 -15.22 37.74
C ARG A 176 18.55 -15.63 37.48
N ALA A 177 18.28 -16.93 37.48
CA ALA A 177 16.90 -17.43 37.47
C ALA A 177 16.23 -16.96 38.77
N VAL A 178 15.46 -15.88 38.69
CA VAL A 178 14.62 -15.40 39.78
C VAL A 178 13.26 -16.09 39.64
N ASP A 179 12.66 -16.47 40.77
CA ASP A 179 11.27 -16.93 40.76
C ASP A 179 10.36 -15.78 40.31
N PHE A 180 9.87 -15.86 39.08
CA PHE A 180 9.16 -14.78 38.42
C PHE A 180 7.65 -14.87 38.68
N SER A 181 7.26 -15.04 39.95
CA SER A 181 5.87 -15.08 40.39
C SER A 181 5.43 -13.70 40.90
N LEU A 182 5.02 -12.83 39.97
CA LEU A 182 4.55 -11.50 40.33
C LEU A 182 3.09 -11.51 40.83
N HIS A 183 2.80 -10.67 41.82
CA HIS A 183 1.47 -10.46 42.37
C HIS A 183 1.13 -8.97 42.46
N GLU A 184 -0.13 -8.62 42.19
CA GLU A 184 -0.62 -7.22 42.17
C GLU A 184 -0.34 -6.48 43.48
N ALA A 185 -0.56 -7.14 44.62
CA ALA A 185 -0.35 -6.53 45.94
C ALA A 185 1.11 -6.12 46.16
N TRP A 186 2.04 -7.00 45.80
CA TRP A 186 3.47 -6.74 45.91
C TRP A 186 3.90 -5.58 45.00
N ILE A 187 3.47 -5.55 43.73
CA ILE A 187 3.81 -4.44 42.82
C ILE A 187 3.28 -3.10 43.36
N ASN A 188 2.06 -3.08 43.88
CA ASN A 188 1.46 -1.87 44.46
C ASN A 188 2.17 -1.39 45.75
N GLN A 189 2.66 -2.30 46.58
CA GLN A 189 3.29 -1.97 47.86
C GLN A 189 4.79 -1.67 47.73
N GLU A 190 5.48 -2.43 46.89
CA GLU A 190 6.93 -2.40 46.84
C GLU A 190 7.45 -1.55 45.67
N VAL A 191 6.81 -1.57 44.50
CA VAL A 191 7.40 -0.93 43.31
C VAL A 191 6.79 0.43 43.03
N LEU A 192 5.47 0.48 42.94
CA LEU A 192 4.75 1.64 42.45
C LEU A 192 4.78 2.90 43.34
N PRO A 193 5.03 2.85 44.67
CA PRO A 193 5.18 4.07 45.47
C PRO A 193 6.28 5.01 44.96
N ASP A 194 7.31 4.47 44.30
CA ASP A 194 8.43 5.26 43.76
C ASP A 194 8.06 6.03 42.48
N PHE A 195 6.95 5.69 41.84
CA PHE A 195 6.52 6.24 40.54
C PHE A 195 5.25 7.10 40.62
N GLY A 196 4.58 7.11 41.77
CA GLY A 196 3.36 7.86 42.03
C GLY A 196 3.59 9.10 42.89
N THR A 197 2.67 10.06 42.81
CA THR A 197 2.58 11.16 43.79
C THR A 197 1.16 11.22 44.35
N LYS A 198 0.96 11.95 45.46
CA LYS A 198 -0.40 12.16 46.01
C LYS A 198 -1.38 12.74 44.99
N SER A 199 -0.90 13.56 44.04
CA SER A 199 -1.75 14.16 43.02
C SER A 199 -1.84 13.34 41.71
N ARG A 200 -0.92 12.39 41.50
CA ARG A 200 -0.89 11.50 40.34
C ARG A 200 -0.67 10.05 40.79
N PRO A 201 -1.72 9.41 41.31
CA PRO A 201 -1.61 8.02 41.76
C PRO A 201 -1.27 7.10 40.58
N ILE A 202 -0.47 6.08 40.89
CA ILE A 202 -0.14 4.98 40.00
C ILE A 202 -0.50 3.66 40.69
N ARG A 203 -1.11 2.73 39.96
CA ARG A 203 -1.61 1.48 40.54
C ARG A 203 -1.54 0.33 39.53
N CYS A 204 -1.05 -0.82 39.98
CA CYS A 204 -1.13 -2.07 39.25
C CYS A 204 -2.60 -2.52 39.23
N ALA A 205 -3.17 -2.59 38.03
CA ALA A 205 -4.52 -3.05 37.76
C ALA A 205 -4.62 -4.59 37.76
N GLY A 206 -3.48 -5.26 37.56
CA GLY A 206 -3.33 -6.69 37.79
C GLY A 206 -2.14 -7.33 37.08
N VAL A 207 -1.92 -8.59 37.42
CA VAL A 207 -0.79 -9.42 36.96
C VAL A 207 -1.33 -10.76 36.48
N TYR A 208 -0.82 -11.23 35.35
CA TYR A 208 -1.17 -12.52 34.77
C TYR A 208 0.07 -13.32 34.42
N ASN A 209 0.19 -14.53 34.97
CA ASN A 209 1.33 -15.43 34.76
C ASN A 209 0.88 -16.63 33.92
N GLN A 210 1.46 -16.83 32.74
CA GLN A 210 1.17 -17.98 31.87
C GLN A 210 2.39 -18.38 31.05
N ASN A 211 2.75 -19.67 31.06
CA ASN A 211 3.77 -20.26 30.17
C ASN A 211 5.10 -19.47 30.08
N GLN A 212 5.68 -19.10 31.25
CA GLN A 212 6.91 -18.30 31.38
C GLN A 212 6.81 -16.83 30.92
N GLU A 213 5.61 -16.37 30.59
CA GLU A 213 5.31 -14.97 30.34
C GLU A 213 4.50 -14.39 31.51
N THR A 214 4.81 -13.15 31.87
CA THR A 214 4.08 -12.42 32.90
C THR A 214 3.68 -11.07 32.35
N VAL A 215 2.37 -10.80 32.33
CA VAL A 215 1.81 -9.53 31.87
C VAL A 215 1.34 -8.73 33.08
N VAL A 216 1.81 -7.50 33.19
CA VAL A 216 1.47 -6.54 34.24
C VAL A 216 0.78 -5.34 33.61
N PHE A 217 -0.38 -4.98 34.15
CA PHE A 217 -1.15 -3.81 33.73
C PHE A 217 -1.10 -2.75 34.82
N ILE A 218 -0.70 -1.53 34.48
CA ILE A 218 -0.56 -0.41 35.42
C ILE A 218 -1.33 0.80 34.90
N TRP A 219 -2.07 1.45 35.80
CA TRP A 219 -2.74 2.72 35.55
C TRP A 219 -1.98 3.86 36.19
N ARG A 220 -1.81 4.94 35.44
CA ARG A 220 -1.21 6.17 35.93
C ARG A 220 -2.12 7.35 35.61
N ALA A 221 -2.49 8.13 36.63
CA ALA A 221 -3.23 9.37 36.42
C ALA A 221 -2.34 10.44 35.78
N LEU A 222 -2.84 11.12 34.73
CA LEU A 222 -2.10 12.16 34.00
C LEU A 222 -2.43 13.59 34.46
N ARG A 223 -3.51 13.78 35.23
CA ARG A 223 -3.94 15.08 35.80
C ARG A 223 -4.11 14.99 37.31
N ASP A 224 -3.96 16.13 37.96
CA ASP A 224 -4.21 16.30 39.40
C ASP A 224 -5.73 16.30 39.63
N MET A 225 -6.31 15.13 39.93
CA MET A 225 -7.69 15.04 40.41
C MET A 225 -7.70 14.28 41.73
N ILE A 226 -7.79 15.03 42.83
CA ILE A 226 -8.28 14.51 44.10
C ILE A 226 -9.80 14.69 44.07
N VAL A 227 -10.50 13.68 43.55
CA VAL A 227 -11.93 13.51 43.82
C VAL A 227 -12.10 12.08 44.33
N PRO A 228 -12.24 11.87 45.65
CA PRO A 228 -12.35 10.55 46.26
C PRO A 228 -13.48 9.70 45.67
N GLU A 229 -14.56 10.32 45.18
CA GLU A 229 -15.67 9.63 44.52
C GLU A 229 -15.30 9.09 43.11
N VAL A 230 -14.20 9.55 42.53
CA VAL A 230 -13.73 9.21 41.16
C VAL A 230 -12.62 8.15 41.17
N GLU A 231 -12.16 7.66 42.32
CA GLU A 231 -11.17 6.56 42.44
C GLU A 231 -11.57 5.28 41.67
N ARG A 232 -12.84 5.18 41.24
CA ARG A 232 -13.39 4.05 40.48
C ARG A 232 -13.56 4.31 38.98
N TYR A 233 -13.38 5.54 38.49
CA TYR A 233 -13.63 5.91 37.09
C TYR A 233 -12.38 6.47 36.44
N VAL A 234 -11.88 5.77 35.41
CA VAL A 234 -10.71 6.19 34.64
C VAL A 234 -11.17 6.69 33.28
N PHE A 235 -11.02 7.99 33.02
CA PHE A 235 -11.32 8.58 31.71
C PHE A 235 -10.16 8.34 30.73
N PRO A 236 -10.40 7.90 29.48
CA PRO A 236 -9.35 7.57 28.50
C PRO A 236 -8.38 8.71 28.13
N LYS A 237 -8.73 9.96 28.45
CA LYS A 237 -7.90 11.16 28.22
C LYS A 237 -7.15 11.64 29.47
N GLU A 238 -7.40 11.01 30.63
CA GLU A 238 -6.94 11.49 31.94
C GLU A 238 -6.08 10.46 32.68
N ALA A 239 -5.96 9.25 32.14
CA ALA A 239 -5.02 8.25 32.61
C ALA A 239 -4.34 7.51 31.47
N GLU A 240 -3.13 7.08 31.76
CA GLU A 240 -2.26 6.28 30.92
C GLU A 240 -2.35 4.81 31.36
N LEU A 241 -2.62 3.91 30.42
CA LEU A 241 -2.45 2.48 30.61
C LEU A 241 -1.03 2.10 30.20
N ILE A 242 -0.28 1.54 31.15
CA ILE A 242 1.04 0.97 30.95
C ILE A 242 0.90 -0.55 30.95
N VAL A 243 1.47 -1.22 29.95
CA VAL A 243 1.46 -2.68 29.84
C VAL A 243 2.89 -3.19 29.75
N LEU A 244 3.26 -4.06 30.68
CA LEU A 244 4.57 -4.70 30.74
C LEU A 244 4.39 -6.20 30.51
N LYS A 245 4.98 -6.73 29.44
CA LYS A 245 4.99 -8.16 29.17
C LYS A 245 6.41 -8.67 29.32
N PHE A 246 6.68 -9.27 30.48
CA PHE A 246 7.93 -9.95 30.76
C PHE A 246 7.91 -11.32 30.10
N ARG A 247 9.00 -11.69 29.44
CA ARG A 247 9.23 -13.03 28.92
C ARG A 247 10.58 -13.56 29.39
N ASP A 248 10.76 -14.87 29.24
CA ASP A 248 12.00 -15.56 29.58
C ASP A 248 12.44 -15.25 31.02
N SER A 249 11.49 -15.30 31.96
CA SER A 249 11.69 -14.96 33.37
C SER A 249 12.20 -13.53 33.61
N GLY A 250 11.73 -12.58 32.80
CA GLY A 250 12.09 -11.16 32.91
C GLY A 250 13.41 -10.81 32.26
N ARG A 251 13.94 -11.64 31.34
CA ARG A 251 15.09 -11.25 30.53
C ARG A 251 14.72 -10.32 29.39
N SER A 252 13.52 -10.48 28.85
CA SER A 252 12.98 -9.61 27.82
C SER A 252 11.66 -8.99 28.27
N LEU A 253 11.41 -7.78 27.77
CA LEU A 253 10.25 -6.97 28.12
C LEU A 253 9.65 -6.40 26.83
N ASP A 254 8.38 -6.69 26.57
CA ASP A 254 7.58 -5.86 25.66
C ASP A 254 6.82 -4.84 26.50
N GLU A 255 7.00 -3.55 26.21
CA GLU A 255 6.45 -2.43 26.97
C GLU A 255 5.55 -1.56 26.09
N HIS A 256 4.45 -1.09 26.68
CA HIS A 256 3.59 -0.08 26.09
C HIS A 256 3.23 0.97 27.13
N SER A 257 3.69 2.21 26.95
CA SER A 257 3.20 3.40 27.67
C SER A 257 3.09 4.59 26.72
N GLN A 258 2.31 5.60 27.12
CA GLN A 258 2.11 6.85 26.37
C GLN A 258 3.23 7.86 26.70
N GLY A 259 4.49 7.45 26.46
CA GLY A 259 5.66 8.32 26.58
C GLY A 259 5.87 9.22 25.34
N ARG A 260 6.45 10.41 25.52
CA ARG A 260 6.86 11.30 24.42
C ARG A 260 8.02 10.67 23.64
N GLU A 261 8.03 10.83 22.32
CA GLU A 261 8.93 10.19 21.33
C GLU A 261 10.45 10.33 21.56
N ASN A 262 10.92 11.06 22.58
CA ASN A 262 12.35 11.32 22.82
C ASN A 262 12.83 11.00 24.26
N LYS A 263 12.07 10.24 25.06
CA LYS A 263 12.49 9.79 26.40
C LYS A 263 12.19 8.31 26.62
N ARG A 264 13.04 7.60 27.37
CA ARG A 264 12.78 6.22 27.82
C ARG A 264 11.35 6.13 28.41
N PRO A 265 10.50 5.19 27.97
CA PRO A 265 9.12 5.11 28.43
C PRO A 265 9.03 4.80 29.93
N ILE A 266 8.00 5.31 30.61
CA ILE A 266 7.85 5.12 32.05
C ILE A 266 7.68 3.64 32.43
N GLY A 267 7.07 2.84 31.56
CA GLY A 267 6.91 1.41 31.81
C GLY A 267 8.24 0.67 31.91
N VAL A 268 9.28 1.13 31.20
CA VAL A 268 10.62 0.53 31.28
C VAL A 268 11.21 0.73 32.67
N PHE A 269 11.15 1.94 33.21
CA PHE A 269 11.64 2.21 34.56
C PHE A 269 10.88 1.42 35.64
N ILE A 270 9.56 1.25 35.46
CA ILE A 270 8.78 0.40 36.37
C ILE A 270 9.22 -1.06 36.24
N ALA A 271 9.49 -1.55 35.03
CA ALA A 271 9.99 -2.89 34.82
C ALA A 271 11.39 -3.10 35.41
N GLU A 272 12.30 -2.13 35.27
CA GLU A 272 13.63 -2.12 35.90
C GLU A 272 13.51 -2.19 37.43
N ALA A 273 12.59 -1.43 38.02
CA ALA A 273 12.34 -1.47 39.45
C ALA A 273 11.76 -2.82 39.91
N ILE A 274 10.84 -3.41 39.15
CA ILE A 274 10.34 -4.78 39.39
C ILE A 274 11.52 -5.76 39.40
N MET A 275 12.34 -5.75 38.35
CA MET A 275 13.47 -6.67 38.23
C MET A 275 14.54 -6.44 39.30
N THR A 276 14.80 -5.19 39.65
CA THR A 276 15.78 -4.82 40.67
C THR A 276 15.35 -5.34 42.04
N LYS A 277 14.08 -5.16 42.40
CA LYS A 277 13.54 -5.67 43.67
C LYS A 277 13.47 -7.19 43.71
N LEU A 278 13.15 -7.84 42.60
CA LEU A 278 13.12 -9.30 42.50
C LEU A 278 14.51 -9.93 42.57
N SER A 279 15.50 -9.36 41.86
CA SER A 279 16.85 -9.93 41.77
C SER A 279 17.79 -9.51 42.91
N GLY A 280 17.46 -8.41 43.60
CA GLY A 280 18.33 -7.78 44.61
C GLY A 280 19.54 -7.04 44.01
N VAL A 281 19.63 -6.92 42.68
CA VAL A 281 20.70 -6.24 41.95
C VAL A 281 20.08 -5.20 41.05
N LEU A 282 20.75 -4.05 40.87
CA LEU A 282 20.28 -3.03 39.93
C LEU A 282 20.17 -3.64 38.53
N CYS A 283 18.97 -3.54 37.95
CA CYS A 283 18.63 -4.07 36.65
C CYS A 283 18.27 -2.92 35.72
N GLU A 284 18.85 -2.91 34.53
CA GLU A 284 18.53 -1.93 33.49
C GLU A 284 18.01 -2.63 32.25
N TYR A 285 16.98 -2.07 31.63
CA TYR A 285 16.40 -2.57 30.38
C TYR A 285 16.89 -1.70 29.24
N GLU A 286 17.76 -2.25 28.40
CA GLU A 286 18.20 -1.57 27.19
C GLU A 286 17.17 -1.77 26.09
N VAL A 287 16.93 -0.70 25.31
CA VAL A 287 16.14 -0.80 24.10
C VAL A 287 16.82 -1.85 23.24
N LEU A 288 16.13 -2.92 22.84
CA LEU A 288 16.64 -3.62 21.67
C LEU A 288 16.54 -2.64 20.53
N SER A 289 17.68 -2.17 20.02
CA SER A 289 17.68 -1.68 18.66
C SER A 289 17.01 -2.77 17.83
N HIS A 290 15.89 -2.46 17.20
CA HIS A 290 15.26 -3.33 16.22
C HIS A 290 16.13 -3.45 14.95
N GLU A 291 17.42 -3.14 15.07
CA GLU A 291 18.38 -2.91 14.01
C GLU A 291 19.48 -3.94 14.24
N THR A 292 19.56 -4.86 13.30
CA THR A 292 20.64 -5.81 13.13
C THR A 292 21.75 -5.11 12.36
N GLU A 293 22.99 -5.24 12.82
CA GLU A 293 24.14 -4.64 12.16
C GLU A 293 24.28 -5.15 10.71
N GLU A 294 24.79 -4.30 9.81
CA GLU A 294 24.99 -4.63 8.39
C GLU A 294 25.89 -5.85 8.22
N GLU A 295 26.91 -6.00 9.08
CA GLU A 295 27.80 -7.17 9.11
C GLU A 295 27.03 -8.48 9.33
N LYS A 296 26.09 -8.51 10.28
CA LYS A 296 25.29 -9.72 10.59
C LYS A 296 24.32 -10.08 9.49
N VAL A 297 23.75 -9.09 8.79
CA VAL A 297 22.97 -9.32 7.57
C VAL A 297 23.86 -9.89 6.47
N GLY A 298 25.09 -9.38 6.33
CA GLY A 298 26.10 -9.91 5.43
C GLY A 298 26.44 -11.37 5.71
N ASP A 299 26.69 -11.70 6.97
CA ASP A 299 26.97 -13.07 7.42
C ASP A 299 25.82 -14.02 7.13
N LEU A 300 24.56 -13.59 7.36
CA LEU A 300 23.38 -14.37 6.99
C LEU A 300 23.32 -14.63 5.49
N LEU A 301 23.50 -13.58 4.67
CA LEU A 301 23.47 -13.71 3.22
C LEU A 301 24.58 -14.63 2.72
N GLU A 302 25.80 -14.50 3.25
CA GLU A 302 26.91 -15.38 2.91
C GLU A 302 26.65 -16.83 3.34
N CYS A 303 26.07 -17.02 4.52
CA CYS A 303 25.68 -18.34 4.99
C CYS A 303 24.63 -19.01 4.08
N LEU A 304 23.61 -18.25 3.67
CA LEU A 304 22.58 -18.70 2.73
C LEU A 304 23.15 -18.95 1.32
N LEU A 305 24.15 -18.17 0.91
CA LEU A 305 24.89 -18.33 -0.35
C LEU A 305 25.73 -19.61 -0.35
N LEU A 306 26.47 -19.87 0.72
CA LEU A 306 27.35 -21.02 0.83
C LEU A 306 26.59 -22.30 1.18
N GLY A 307 25.34 -22.19 1.65
CA GLY A 307 24.57 -23.32 2.17
C GLY A 307 25.28 -24.00 3.34
N SER A 308 26.04 -23.22 4.13
CA SER A 308 26.90 -23.72 5.20
C SER A 308 26.13 -24.08 6.47
N ASP A 309 24.86 -23.72 6.53
CA ASP A 309 23.98 -23.94 7.67
C ASP A 309 23.00 -25.10 7.43
N PRO A 310 23.09 -26.17 8.25
CA PRO A 310 22.20 -27.32 8.11
C PRO A 310 20.76 -27.05 8.59
N GLN A 311 20.55 -26.02 9.41
CA GLN A 311 19.24 -25.63 9.95
C GLN A 311 18.56 -24.54 9.12
N LEU A 312 19.31 -23.73 8.37
CA LEU A 312 18.79 -22.61 7.60
C LEU A 312 19.35 -22.59 6.17
N TYR A 313 18.47 -22.61 5.17
CA TYR A 313 18.90 -22.50 3.77
C TYR A 313 17.89 -21.75 2.91
N LEU A 314 18.39 -21.17 1.82
CA LEU A 314 17.57 -20.36 0.94
C LEU A 314 16.73 -21.21 -0.02
N ARG A 315 15.42 -20.95 -0.02
CA ARG A 315 14.43 -21.66 -0.84
C ARG A 315 13.85 -20.78 -1.94
N GLU A 316 13.62 -19.51 -1.65
CA GLU A 316 13.02 -18.56 -2.57
C GLU A 316 13.73 -17.20 -2.53
N LEU A 317 13.93 -16.60 -3.71
CA LEU A 317 14.50 -15.28 -3.88
C LEU A 317 13.49 -14.41 -4.62
N TYR A 318 13.05 -13.32 -4.00
CA TYR A 318 12.14 -12.36 -4.62
C TYR A 318 12.89 -11.06 -4.89
N LEU A 319 13.12 -10.77 -6.17
CA LEU A 319 13.76 -9.53 -6.60
C LEU A 319 12.70 -8.46 -6.90
N SER A 320 12.95 -7.24 -6.44
CA SER A 320 12.10 -6.08 -6.74
C SER A 320 12.14 -5.71 -8.22
N GLN A 321 13.25 -6.00 -8.91
CA GLN A 321 13.43 -5.80 -10.36
C GLN A 321 14.24 -6.94 -10.99
N ALA A 322 13.96 -7.23 -12.27
CA ALA A 322 14.71 -8.21 -13.04
C ALA A 322 16.13 -7.69 -13.37
N PRO A 323 17.22 -8.43 -13.05
CA PRO A 323 18.61 -7.98 -13.23
C PRO A 323 19.10 -8.01 -14.70
N MET A 324 18.18 -8.16 -15.66
CA MET A 324 18.52 -8.30 -17.08
C MET A 324 18.06 -7.13 -17.95
N VAL A 325 17.07 -6.32 -17.52
CA VAL A 325 16.54 -5.17 -18.30
C VAL A 325 15.86 -4.18 -17.34
N ASN A 326 16.24 -2.89 -17.39
CA ASN A 326 15.56 -1.82 -16.63
C ASN A 326 14.05 -1.81 -16.96
N GLY A 327 13.19 -1.92 -15.94
CA GLY A 327 11.73 -1.78 -16.07
C GLY A 327 10.90 -3.07 -16.16
N ASN A 328 11.48 -4.26 -16.00
CA ASN A 328 10.75 -5.54 -16.04
C ASN A 328 10.26 -6.03 -14.64
N PRO A 329 9.23 -6.91 -14.60
CA PRO A 329 8.49 -7.29 -13.38
C PRO A 329 9.37 -7.97 -12.31
N SER A 330 8.85 -8.03 -11.08
CA SER A 330 9.46 -8.76 -9.97
C SER A 330 9.77 -10.20 -10.37
N VAL A 331 11.02 -10.62 -10.14
CA VAL A 331 11.49 -11.97 -10.49
C VAL A 331 11.46 -12.83 -9.24
N ILE A 332 10.84 -14.00 -9.36
CA ILE A 332 10.83 -15.01 -8.30
C ILE A 332 11.69 -16.18 -8.77
N LEU A 333 12.79 -16.44 -8.06
CA LEU A 333 13.53 -17.68 -8.21
C LEU A 333 13.11 -18.62 -7.08
N ARG A 334 12.75 -19.86 -7.40
CA ARG A 334 12.39 -20.90 -6.42
C ARG A 334 13.20 -22.16 -6.67
N CYS A 335 13.75 -22.74 -5.61
CA CYS A 335 14.31 -24.09 -5.68
C CYS A 335 13.29 -25.10 -5.15
N LEU A 336 12.90 -26.04 -6.03
CA LEU A 336 11.94 -27.10 -5.69
C LEU A 336 12.61 -28.34 -5.06
N LYS A 337 13.94 -28.45 -5.11
CA LYS A 337 14.69 -29.59 -4.58
C LYS A 337 15.25 -29.28 -3.20
N GLU A 338 15.10 -30.21 -2.26
CA GLU A 338 15.71 -30.17 -0.92
C GLU A 338 17.19 -30.55 -0.94
N THR A 339 17.97 -30.03 -1.89
CA THR A 339 19.41 -30.31 -1.95
C THR A 339 20.19 -29.23 -1.22
N ALA A 340 21.14 -29.64 -0.37
CA ALA A 340 22.16 -28.75 0.20
C ALA A 340 22.82 -27.98 -0.96
N GLY A 341 22.64 -26.66 -0.97
CA GLY A 341 23.02 -25.79 -2.08
C GLY A 341 21.88 -24.95 -2.69
N GLY A 342 20.60 -25.29 -2.51
CA GLY A 342 19.45 -24.38 -2.81
C GLY A 342 19.57 -23.48 -4.05
N LEU A 343 19.25 -22.19 -3.89
CA LEU A 343 19.41 -21.11 -4.89
C LEU A 343 20.81 -20.45 -4.87
N SER A 344 21.82 -21.10 -4.28
CA SER A 344 23.19 -20.54 -4.15
C SER A 344 23.82 -20.18 -5.50
N ILE A 345 23.67 -21.05 -6.51
CA ILE A 345 24.24 -20.86 -7.84
C ILE A 345 23.64 -19.62 -8.54
N PRO A 346 22.31 -19.45 -8.63
CA PRO A 346 21.71 -18.22 -9.13
C PRO A 346 22.18 -16.96 -8.40
N LEU A 347 22.26 -17.00 -7.08
CA LEU A 347 22.71 -15.85 -6.30
C LEU A 347 24.20 -15.54 -6.50
N LYS A 348 25.06 -16.56 -6.60
CA LYS A 348 26.48 -16.41 -6.93
C LYS A 348 26.65 -15.79 -8.32
N PHE A 349 25.85 -16.23 -9.29
CA PHE A 349 25.80 -15.60 -10.63
C PHE A 349 25.37 -14.13 -10.57
N LEU A 350 24.41 -13.78 -9.72
CA LEU A 350 23.97 -12.39 -9.55
C LEU A 350 25.04 -11.52 -8.87
N LYS A 351 25.73 -12.04 -7.83
CA LYS A 351 26.82 -11.34 -7.14
C LYS A 351 28.04 -11.17 -8.05
N GLU A 352 28.58 -12.27 -8.56
CA GLU A 352 29.86 -12.31 -9.27
C GLU A 352 29.70 -12.01 -10.77
N GLY A 353 28.61 -12.47 -11.38
CA GLY A 353 28.37 -12.34 -12.83
C GLY A 353 27.63 -11.07 -13.25
N LYS A 354 26.89 -10.42 -12.33
CA LYS A 354 26.16 -9.17 -12.59
C LYS A 354 26.60 -8.01 -11.69
N ASN A 355 27.59 -8.23 -10.83
CA ASN A 355 28.16 -7.22 -9.93
C ASN A 355 27.09 -6.58 -9.02
N LEU A 356 26.05 -7.33 -8.65
CA LEU A 356 25.02 -6.86 -7.73
C LEU A 356 25.51 -7.06 -6.30
N ASN A 357 25.83 -5.95 -5.62
CA ASN A 357 26.17 -5.99 -4.22
C ASN A 357 24.90 -5.97 -3.35
N PHE A 358 24.53 -7.16 -2.88
CA PHE A 358 23.33 -7.39 -2.07
C PHE A 358 23.31 -6.68 -0.72
N LEU A 359 24.48 -6.29 -0.19
CA LEU A 359 24.60 -5.51 1.05
C LEU A 359 24.46 -4.02 0.80
N GLU A 360 24.90 -3.52 -0.36
CA GLU A 360 24.83 -2.10 -0.70
C GLU A 360 23.42 -1.67 -1.14
N ASP A 361 22.68 -2.57 -1.81
CA ASP A 361 21.30 -2.31 -2.27
C ASP A 361 20.30 -3.39 -1.83
N PRO A 362 19.90 -3.41 -0.54
CA PRO A 362 18.88 -4.32 -0.02
C PRO A 362 17.51 -4.15 -0.68
N ASN A 363 17.25 -3.01 -1.34
CA ASN A 363 16.00 -2.80 -2.09
C ASN A 363 15.92 -3.65 -3.36
N LEU A 364 17.01 -4.32 -3.75
CA LEU A 364 16.99 -5.35 -4.78
C LEU A 364 16.12 -6.55 -4.40
N PHE A 365 15.91 -6.82 -3.10
CA PHE A 365 15.05 -7.90 -2.63
C PHE A 365 13.72 -7.36 -2.11
N GLN A 366 12.62 -7.98 -2.52
CA GLN A 366 11.33 -7.78 -1.88
C GLN A 366 11.25 -8.59 -0.57
N TYR A 367 11.76 -9.84 -0.58
CA TYR A 367 11.99 -10.69 0.59
C TYR A 367 12.81 -11.94 0.23
N LEU A 368 13.34 -12.62 1.26
CA LEU A 368 14.04 -13.91 1.14
C LEU A 368 13.19 -15.02 1.77
N GLY A 369 12.82 -16.04 0.99
CA GLY A 369 12.18 -17.24 1.51
C GLY A 369 13.22 -18.22 2.05
N VAL A 370 13.41 -18.26 3.36
CA VAL A 370 14.34 -19.17 4.04
C VAL A 370 13.59 -20.38 4.60
N ALA A 371 14.17 -21.55 4.40
CA ALA A 371 13.71 -22.81 4.97
C ALA A 371 14.45 -23.07 6.28
N PHE A 372 13.70 -23.28 7.36
CA PHE A 372 14.22 -23.53 8.70
C PHE A 372 13.87 -24.95 9.17
N ARG A 373 14.88 -25.66 9.69
CA ARG A 373 14.78 -26.98 10.32
C ARG A 373 15.31 -26.90 11.76
N PRO A 374 14.44 -26.93 12.78
CA PRO A 374 14.88 -26.83 14.17
C PRO A 374 15.73 -28.02 14.62
N GLN A 375 15.59 -29.18 13.97
CA GLN A 375 16.36 -30.39 14.24
C GLN A 375 16.83 -30.97 12.90
N PRO A 376 18.05 -30.64 12.45
CA PRO A 376 18.54 -31.00 11.10
C PRO A 376 18.76 -32.51 10.93
N ASP A 377 18.95 -33.24 12.03
CA ASP A 377 19.15 -34.70 12.03
C ASP A 377 17.84 -35.48 11.81
N LEU A 378 16.68 -34.83 12.00
CA LEU A 378 15.38 -35.44 11.74
C LEU A 378 14.93 -35.15 10.32
N LYS A 379 14.42 -36.18 9.63
CA LYS A 379 13.77 -36.04 8.30
C LYS A 379 12.39 -35.37 8.40
N LEU A 380 12.32 -34.21 9.04
CA LEU A 380 11.12 -33.38 9.08
C LEU A 380 11.14 -32.39 7.92
N GLU A 381 9.95 -32.10 7.37
CA GLU A 381 9.82 -31.09 6.33
C GLU A 381 10.25 -29.71 6.87
N PRO A 382 11.03 -28.95 6.10
CA PRO A 382 11.46 -27.62 6.49
C PRO A 382 10.30 -26.61 6.47
N HIS A 383 10.31 -25.67 7.41
CA HIS A 383 9.31 -24.62 7.48
C HIS A 383 9.81 -23.34 6.81
N ILE A 384 8.96 -22.70 6.00
CA ILE A 384 9.36 -21.53 5.21
C ILE A 384 8.99 -20.25 5.95
N PHE A 385 10.00 -19.40 6.13
CA PHE A 385 9.88 -18.04 6.64
C PHE A 385 10.32 -17.06 5.55
N ASP A 386 9.51 -16.04 5.27
CA ASP A 386 9.88 -14.94 4.39
C ASP A 386 10.51 -13.84 5.24
N LEU A 387 11.78 -13.52 5.01
CA LEU A 387 12.53 -12.46 5.67
C LEU A 387 12.48 -11.16 4.86
N TYR A 388 12.14 -10.06 5.53
CA TYR A 388 12.06 -8.71 5.00
C TYR A 388 13.12 -7.85 5.66
N PHE A 389 13.85 -7.07 4.87
CA PHE A 389 14.94 -6.22 5.33
C PHE A 389 14.59 -4.77 5.02
N THR A 390 14.62 -3.92 6.05
CA THR A 390 14.42 -2.48 5.90
C THR A 390 15.67 -1.78 6.43
N ARG A 391 16.40 -1.07 5.57
CA ARG A 391 17.59 -0.32 5.97
C ARG A 391 17.22 0.82 6.92
N THR A 392 18.02 1.01 7.96
CA THR A 392 17.93 2.09 8.95
C THR A 392 19.24 2.88 8.97
N GLU A 393 19.32 3.94 9.77
CA GLU A 393 20.55 4.74 9.91
C GLU A 393 21.72 3.93 10.47
N ASN A 394 21.46 2.94 11.35
CA ASN A 394 22.49 2.17 12.04
C ASN A 394 22.53 0.68 11.65
N GLY A 395 21.79 0.27 10.60
CA GLY A 395 21.79 -1.12 10.15
C GLY A 395 20.49 -1.52 9.46
N TYR A 396 19.88 -2.61 9.93
CA TYR A 396 18.74 -3.27 9.28
C TYR A 396 17.67 -3.71 10.25
N ARG A 397 16.42 -3.31 9.99
CA ARG A 397 15.26 -3.94 10.62
C ARG A 397 14.88 -5.20 9.87
N VAL A 398 14.95 -6.34 10.56
CA VAL A 398 14.61 -7.64 9.97
C VAL A 398 13.25 -8.11 10.50
N GLN A 399 12.31 -8.33 9.59
CA GLN A 399 10.98 -8.83 9.90
C GLN A 399 10.72 -10.14 9.18
N TYR A 400 9.77 -10.95 9.68
CA TYR A 400 9.44 -12.21 9.03
C TYR A 400 7.94 -12.48 8.93
N SER A 401 7.53 -13.19 7.89
CA SER A 401 6.24 -13.89 7.81
C SER A 401 6.46 -15.39 7.65
N SER A 402 5.53 -16.21 8.13
CA SER A 402 5.61 -17.68 7.98
C SER A 402 4.54 -18.17 7.02
N LYS A 403 4.90 -19.00 6.04
CA LYS A 403 3.92 -19.64 5.15
C LYS A 403 3.31 -20.88 5.83
N GLY A 404 1.98 -21.05 5.72
CA GLY A 404 1.34 -22.34 6.02
C GLY A 404 1.13 -22.72 7.51
N GLY A 405 0.64 -21.80 8.36
CA GLY A 405 0.15 -22.21 9.69
C GLY A 405 1.23 -22.73 10.66
N VAL A 406 2.46 -22.27 10.52
CA VAL A 406 3.58 -22.55 11.45
C VAL A 406 3.16 -22.30 12.89
N SER A 407 3.40 -23.28 13.78
CA SER A 407 3.01 -23.19 15.19
C SER A 407 3.76 -22.06 15.92
N PRO A 408 3.16 -21.46 16.97
CA PRO A 408 3.83 -20.41 17.76
C PRO A 408 5.17 -20.87 18.36
N GLU A 409 5.24 -22.13 18.78
CA GLU A 409 6.46 -22.73 19.33
C GLU A 409 7.58 -22.76 18.29
N LEU A 410 7.27 -23.15 17.05
CA LEU A 410 8.26 -23.21 15.99
C LEU A 410 8.70 -21.83 15.52
N LYS A 411 7.80 -20.84 15.54
CA LYS A 411 8.16 -19.43 15.33
C LYS A 411 9.12 -18.94 16.40
N ARG A 412 8.88 -19.31 17.66
CA ARG A 412 9.79 -18.99 18.77
C ARG A 412 11.14 -19.68 18.59
N GLN A 413 11.17 -20.93 18.15
CA GLN A 413 12.42 -21.64 17.85
C GLN A 413 13.20 -20.95 16.72
N PHE A 414 12.51 -20.46 15.69
CA PHE A 414 13.12 -19.69 14.62
C PHE A 414 13.67 -18.34 15.12
N GLU A 415 12.91 -17.60 15.93
CA GLU A 415 13.36 -16.35 16.54
C GLU A 415 14.61 -16.57 17.42
N ILE A 416 14.57 -17.58 18.30
CA ILE A 416 15.70 -17.96 19.16
C ILE A 416 16.91 -18.38 18.33
N TYR A 417 16.67 -19.08 17.22
CA TYR A 417 17.74 -19.50 16.31
C TYR A 417 18.44 -18.30 15.69
N MET A 418 17.68 -17.38 15.10
CA MET A 418 18.21 -16.16 14.49
C MET A 418 18.95 -15.30 15.53
N GLU A 419 18.40 -15.17 16.74
CA GLU A 419 19.01 -14.39 17.80
C GLU A 419 20.32 -15.02 18.31
N LYS A 420 20.33 -16.33 18.59
CA LYS A 420 21.48 -16.98 19.24
C LYS A 420 22.57 -17.44 18.29
N GLN A 421 22.20 -17.88 17.08
CA GLN A 421 23.14 -18.47 16.13
C GLN A 421 23.55 -17.49 15.04
N ARG A 422 22.76 -16.44 14.82
CA ARG A 422 23.05 -15.40 13.82
C ARG A 422 23.23 -14.02 14.42
N GLU A 423 22.99 -13.85 15.73
CA GLU A 423 23.05 -12.55 16.39
C GLU A 423 22.12 -11.51 15.71
N MET A 424 21.00 -12.01 15.15
CA MET A 424 20.04 -11.19 14.42
C MET A 424 18.69 -11.16 15.15
N LEU A 425 18.17 -9.96 15.36
CA LEU A 425 16.82 -9.81 15.87
C LEU A 425 15.81 -9.84 14.72
N VAL A 426 14.99 -10.90 14.68
CA VAL A 426 13.88 -11.00 13.73
C VAL A 426 12.54 -10.79 14.42
N THR A 427 11.63 -10.04 13.80
CA THR A 427 10.30 -9.76 14.37
C THR A 427 9.16 -10.21 13.45
N PRO A 428 8.07 -10.80 13.97
CA PRO A 428 6.95 -11.23 13.13
C PRO A 428 6.19 -10.02 12.57
N ILE A 429 5.77 -10.09 11.32
CA ILE A 429 4.84 -9.11 10.74
C ILE A 429 3.46 -9.33 11.39
N ALA A 430 2.92 -8.30 12.04
CA ALA A 430 1.62 -8.35 12.71
C ALA A 430 0.51 -8.72 11.70
N THR A 431 -0.08 -9.91 11.85
CA THR A 431 -1.03 -10.52 10.90
C THR A 431 -2.42 -9.87 10.85
N GLY A 432 -2.61 -8.67 11.42
CA GLY A 432 -3.92 -8.02 11.54
C GLY A 432 -4.27 -7.04 10.42
N THR A 433 -3.28 -6.50 9.75
CA THR A 433 -3.45 -5.66 8.57
C THR A 433 -2.20 -5.86 7.73
N PRO A 434 -2.32 -6.33 6.47
CA PRO A 434 -1.16 -6.34 5.59
C PRO A 434 -0.56 -4.94 5.65
N SER A 435 0.75 -4.87 5.89
CA SER A 435 1.51 -3.63 5.83
C SER A 435 1.03 -2.83 4.60
N PRO A 436 0.96 -1.50 4.66
CA PRO A 436 0.65 -0.69 3.48
C PRO A 436 1.45 -1.16 2.25
N THR A 437 2.68 -1.62 2.43
CA THR A 437 3.53 -2.24 1.40
C THR A 437 2.92 -3.50 0.77
N ILE A 438 2.35 -4.41 1.56
CA ILE A 438 1.71 -5.65 1.08
C ILE A 438 0.38 -5.34 0.38
N LYS A 439 -0.41 -4.39 0.92
CA LYS A 439 -1.64 -3.94 0.25
C LYS A 439 -1.34 -3.24 -1.06
N ALA A 440 -0.34 -2.36 -1.07
CA ALA A 440 0.13 -1.67 -2.26
C ALA A 440 0.55 -2.69 -3.32
N TYR A 441 1.30 -3.73 -2.95
CA TYR A 441 1.66 -4.81 -3.86
C TYR A 441 0.46 -5.53 -4.47
N HIS A 442 -0.55 -5.91 -3.66
CA HIS A 442 -1.75 -6.56 -4.20
C HIS A 442 -2.56 -5.65 -5.13
N PHE A 443 -2.67 -4.35 -4.80
CA PHE A 443 -3.32 -3.39 -5.69
C PHE A 443 -2.52 -3.15 -6.96
N GLU A 444 -1.19 -3.05 -6.86
CA GLU A 444 -0.27 -2.88 -7.99
C GLU A 444 -0.43 -4.01 -9.00
N GLN A 445 -0.47 -5.27 -8.55
CA GLN A 445 -0.63 -6.44 -9.42
C GLN A 445 -1.99 -6.49 -10.15
N ILE A 446 -3.00 -5.74 -9.66
CA ILE A 446 -4.37 -5.81 -10.17
C ILE A 446 -4.75 -4.58 -10.99
N LEU A 447 -4.20 -3.40 -10.67
CA LEU A 447 -4.51 -2.13 -11.34
C LEU A 447 -3.78 -2.01 -12.68
N HIS A 448 -4.23 -2.84 -13.62
CA HIS A 448 -3.72 -2.93 -14.97
C HIS A 448 -4.89 -3.10 -15.95
N GLU A 449 -4.88 -2.33 -17.02
CA GLU A 449 -5.88 -2.49 -18.07
C GLU A 449 -5.67 -3.84 -18.79
N GLY A 450 -6.74 -4.61 -18.95
CA GLY A 450 -6.76 -5.84 -19.72
C GLY A 450 -6.06 -7.04 -19.06
N ILE A 451 -5.50 -6.90 -17.85
CA ILE A 451 -4.86 -8.02 -17.16
C ILE A 451 -5.89 -9.12 -16.86
N ARG A 452 -5.46 -10.37 -17.07
CA ARG A 452 -6.24 -11.57 -16.70
C ARG A 452 -5.71 -12.10 -15.37
N LEU A 453 -6.62 -12.25 -14.42
CA LEU A 453 -6.29 -12.68 -13.06
C LEU A 453 -7.03 -13.96 -12.74
N ASN A 454 -6.33 -14.94 -12.16
CA ASN A 454 -6.95 -16.15 -11.66
C ASN A 454 -7.87 -15.81 -10.48
N PHE A 455 -9.18 -15.96 -10.66
CA PHE A 455 -10.18 -15.59 -9.66
C PHE A 455 -10.41 -16.69 -8.61
N GLU A 456 -9.79 -17.86 -8.77
CA GLU A 456 -9.73 -18.90 -7.75
C GLU A 456 -8.81 -18.51 -6.57
N ASP A 457 -7.88 -17.57 -6.75
CA ASP A 457 -7.04 -17.05 -5.65
C ASP A 457 -7.87 -16.15 -4.71
N PRO A 458 -8.06 -16.52 -3.43
CA PRO A 458 -8.87 -15.74 -2.48
C PRO A 458 -8.37 -14.31 -2.27
N ASN A 459 -7.06 -14.06 -2.36
CA ASN A 459 -6.46 -12.74 -2.18
C ASN A 459 -6.75 -11.85 -3.39
N VAL A 460 -6.62 -12.40 -4.60
CA VAL A 460 -7.00 -11.71 -5.84
C VAL A 460 -8.48 -11.38 -5.79
N ARG A 461 -9.34 -12.37 -5.53
CA ARG A 461 -10.79 -12.19 -5.44
C ARG A 461 -11.18 -11.09 -4.46
N ARG A 462 -10.66 -11.14 -3.23
CA ARG A 462 -10.94 -10.13 -2.20
C ARG A 462 -10.49 -8.73 -2.61
N THR A 463 -9.34 -8.62 -3.26
CA THR A 463 -8.78 -7.33 -3.69
C THR A 463 -9.58 -6.76 -4.85
N VAL A 464 -9.91 -7.57 -5.86
CA VAL A 464 -10.80 -7.20 -6.98
C VAL A 464 -12.16 -6.76 -6.46
N GLU A 465 -12.79 -7.52 -5.56
CA GLU A 465 -14.07 -7.14 -4.95
C GLU A 465 -13.99 -5.81 -4.19
N THR A 466 -12.85 -5.54 -3.54
CA THR A 466 -12.61 -4.26 -2.85
C THR A 466 -12.52 -3.10 -3.86
N LEU A 467 -11.81 -3.29 -4.97
CA LEU A 467 -11.68 -2.30 -6.03
C LEU A 467 -13.00 -2.07 -6.77
N LYS A 468 -13.78 -3.13 -7.05
CA LYS A 468 -15.14 -3.03 -7.62
C LYS A 468 -16.08 -2.23 -6.72
N LYS A 469 -16.07 -2.50 -5.40
CA LYS A 469 -16.88 -1.74 -4.42
C LYS A 469 -16.52 -0.26 -4.38
N LYS A 470 -15.28 0.09 -4.71
CA LYS A 470 -14.82 1.47 -4.84
C LYS A 470 -15.06 2.06 -6.23
N HIS A 471 -15.65 1.28 -7.15
CA HIS A 471 -15.84 1.63 -8.56
C HIS A 471 -14.53 1.94 -9.30
N ILE A 472 -13.39 1.42 -8.84
CA ILE A 472 -12.09 1.68 -9.47
C ILE A 472 -11.87 0.79 -10.69
N VAL A 473 -12.38 -0.44 -10.60
CA VAL A 473 -12.26 -1.44 -11.67
C VAL A 473 -13.63 -2.00 -12.05
N ASP A 474 -13.79 -2.23 -13.34
CA ASP A 474 -14.78 -3.11 -13.92
C ASP A 474 -14.14 -4.48 -14.18
N THR A 475 -14.98 -5.52 -14.18
CA THR A 475 -14.53 -6.89 -14.35
C THR A 475 -15.35 -7.59 -15.39
N GLN A 476 -14.68 -8.24 -16.33
CA GLN A 476 -15.28 -9.22 -17.22
C GLN A 476 -14.86 -10.61 -16.77
N GLU A 477 -15.82 -11.43 -16.35
CA GLU A 477 -15.55 -12.84 -16.06
C GLU A 477 -15.34 -13.59 -17.37
N LEU A 478 -14.26 -14.36 -17.41
CA LEU A 478 -13.87 -15.19 -18.53
C LEU A 478 -13.76 -16.63 -18.01
N ILE A 479 -14.54 -17.53 -18.59
CA ILE A 479 -14.55 -18.94 -18.20
C ILE A 479 -13.63 -19.68 -19.17
N PHE A 480 -12.71 -20.49 -18.64
CA PHE A 480 -11.78 -21.27 -19.41
C PHE A 480 -11.85 -22.75 -19.06
N ILE A 481 -11.46 -23.58 -20.01
CA ILE A 481 -11.08 -24.97 -19.78
C ILE A 481 -9.62 -25.14 -20.18
N ARG A 482 -8.93 -26.08 -19.56
CA ARG A 482 -7.58 -26.46 -19.98
C ARG A 482 -7.69 -27.61 -20.98
N CYS A 483 -6.82 -27.60 -21.99
CA CYS A 483 -6.75 -28.67 -22.97
C CYS A 483 -6.48 -30.02 -22.30
N ASP A 484 -5.56 -30.00 -21.32
CA ASP A 484 -5.17 -31.17 -20.56
C ASP A 484 -5.13 -30.83 -19.06
N TRP A 485 -5.94 -31.53 -18.26
CA TRP A 485 -6.00 -31.34 -16.81
C TRP A 485 -6.19 -32.69 -16.12
N ARG A 486 -5.34 -32.97 -15.13
CA ARG A 486 -5.22 -34.29 -14.47
C ARG A 486 -6.51 -34.83 -13.84
N ASP A 487 -7.43 -33.93 -13.49
CA ASP A 487 -8.70 -34.27 -12.83
C ASP A 487 -9.87 -34.35 -13.83
N ASP A 488 -9.63 -34.11 -15.12
CA ASP A 488 -10.67 -34.23 -16.15
C ASP A 488 -10.94 -35.71 -16.48
N PRO A 489 -12.19 -36.11 -16.76
CA PRO A 489 -12.55 -37.49 -17.10
C PRO A 489 -11.90 -38.03 -18.38
N ASP A 490 -11.44 -37.14 -19.26
CA ASP A 490 -10.80 -37.44 -20.55
C ASP A 490 -9.28 -37.27 -20.51
N PHE A 491 -8.68 -37.20 -19.31
CA PHE A 491 -7.24 -37.12 -19.11
C PHE A 491 -6.54 -38.44 -19.50
N GLU A 492 -5.85 -38.43 -20.63
CA GLU A 492 -5.05 -39.57 -21.11
C GLU A 492 -3.56 -39.32 -20.87
N LYS A 493 -2.93 -40.13 -20.00
CA LYS A 493 -1.49 -40.06 -19.65
C LYS A 493 -0.50 -40.23 -20.81
N VAL A 494 -0.97 -40.48 -22.03
CA VAL A 494 -0.18 -41.04 -23.13
C VAL A 494 0.38 -39.96 -24.07
N THR A 495 -0.08 -38.70 -23.98
CA THR A 495 0.41 -37.58 -24.83
C THR A 495 1.18 -36.52 -24.02
N PRO A 496 2.09 -35.75 -24.66
CA PRO A 496 2.77 -34.64 -23.99
C PRO A 496 1.72 -33.64 -23.46
N SER A 497 1.79 -33.31 -22.16
CA SER A 497 0.80 -32.48 -21.50
C SER A 497 0.68 -31.11 -22.18
N CYS A 498 -0.53 -30.75 -22.62
CA CYS A 498 -0.80 -29.46 -23.26
C CYS A 498 -1.38 -28.47 -22.24
N ASP A 499 -0.67 -27.38 -22.00
CA ASP A 499 -1.08 -26.27 -21.12
C ASP A 499 -1.98 -25.23 -21.82
N GLY A 500 -2.54 -25.56 -22.99
CA GLY A 500 -3.43 -24.66 -23.72
C GLY A 500 -4.70 -24.34 -22.94
N CYS A 501 -5.02 -23.06 -22.79
CA CYS A 501 -6.27 -22.59 -22.20
C CYS A 501 -7.25 -22.18 -23.29
N ILE A 502 -8.51 -22.60 -23.17
CA ILE A 502 -9.56 -22.32 -24.15
C ILE A 502 -10.68 -21.55 -23.47
N GLU A 503 -10.95 -20.35 -23.99
CA GLU A 503 -12.00 -19.46 -23.50
C GLU A 503 -13.37 -19.99 -23.96
N LEU A 504 -14.25 -20.28 -23.01
CA LEU A 504 -15.62 -20.67 -23.29
C LEU A 504 -16.43 -19.42 -23.65
N ARG A 505 -16.95 -19.38 -24.86
CA ARG A 505 -17.87 -18.35 -25.35
C ARG A 505 -19.28 -18.91 -25.45
N ASP A 506 -20.28 -18.11 -25.07
CA ASP A 506 -21.68 -18.51 -25.12
C ASP A 506 -22.10 -18.90 -26.56
N GLY A 507 -22.81 -20.02 -26.68
CA GLY A 507 -23.35 -20.52 -27.95
C GLY A 507 -22.39 -21.34 -28.82
N GLN A 508 -21.17 -21.60 -28.34
CA GLN A 508 -20.19 -22.43 -29.05
C GLN A 508 -20.15 -23.85 -28.46
N ASN A 509 -20.33 -24.88 -29.29
CA ASN A 509 -20.36 -26.28 -28.84
C ASN A 509 -19.08 -27.05 -29.14
N LEU A 510 -18.26 -26.54 -30.05
CA LEU A 510 -16.97 -27.12 -30.42
C LEU A 510 -15.86 -26.10 -30.13
N TYR A 511 -14.87 -26.55 -29.39
CA TYR A 511 -13.72 -25.74 -29.00
C TYR A 511 -12.44 -26.37 -29.50
N GLU A 512 -11.51 -25.57 -30.01
CA GLU A 512 -10.21 -26.03 -30.47
C GLU A 512 -9.12 -25.45 -29.58
N CYS A 513 -8.18 -26.30 -29.14
CA CYS A 513 -7.04 -25.83 -28.37
C CYS A 513 -6.14 -24.93 -29.24
N PRO A 514 -5.87 -23.67 -28.85
CA PRO A 514 -5.04 -22.77 -29.65
C PRO A 514 -3.57 -23.18 -29.70
N ARG A 515 -3.13 -24.16 -28.89
CA ARG A 515 -1.74 -24.64 -28.86
C ARG A 515 -1.53 -25.93 -29.64
N CYS A 516 -2.34 -26.95 -29.38
CA CYS A 516 -2.17 -28.27 -29.99
C CYS A 516 -3.23 -28.61 -31.03
N HIS A 517 -4.17 -27.69 -31.29
CA HIS A 517 -5.28 -27.87 -32.23
C HIS A 517 -6.20 -29.07 -31.92
N ARG A 518 -6.10 -29.63 -30.71
CA ARG A 518 -7.01 -30.68 -30.24
C ARG A 518 -8.42 -30.12 -30.14
N VAL A 519 -9.36 -30.79 -30.79
CA VAL A 519 -10.79 -30.49 -30.70
C VAL A 519 -11.33 -31.07 -29.39
N ILE A 520 -12.08 -30.24 -28.67
CA ILE A 520 -12.81 -30.59 -27.46
C ILE A 520 -14.29 -30.58 -27.79
N GLU A 521 -14.86 -31.78 -27.95
CA GLU A 521 -16.25 -32.00 -28.36
C GLU A 521 -17.24 -31.82 -27.20
N ASP A 522 -16.79 -32.04 -25.95
CA ASP A 522 -17.63 -31.91 -24.76
C ASP A 522 -16.93 -31.09 -23.66
N ALA A 523 -16.96 -29.77 -23.82
CA ALA A 523 -16.44 -28.83 -22.84
C ALA A 523 -17.15 -28.90 -21.48
N ALA A 524 -18.35 -29.50 -21.39
CA ALA A 524 -19.08 -29.63 -20.12
C ALA A 524 -18.45 -30.67 -19.19
N ARG A 525 -17.69 -31.63 -19.74
CA ARG A 525 -16.98 -32.64 -18.96
C ARG A 525 -15.64 -32.18 -18.39
N LYS A 526 -15.13 -31.02 -18.84
CA LYS A 526 -13.88 -30.47 -18.36
C LYS A 526 -14.07 -29.54 -17.17
N ARG A 527 -13.07 -29.51 -16.29
CA ARG A 527 -13.03 -28.54 -15.19
C ARG A 527 -12.98 -27.12 -15.76
N ARG A 528 -13.89 -26.28 -15.27
CA ARG A 528 -13.96 -24.86 -15.59
C ARG A 528 -13.12 -24.06 -14.61
N PHE A 529 -12.33 -23.15 -15.15
CA PHE A 529 -11.54 -22.17 -14.41
C PHE A 529 -12.13 -20.79 -14.71
N THR A 530 -12.16 -19.92 -13.71
CA THR A 530 -12.62 -18.54 -13.86
C THR A 530 -11.42 -17.61 -13.76
N GLU A 531 -11.17 -16.87 -14.84
CA GLU A 531 -10.31 -15.69 -14.77
C GLU A 531 -11.18 -14.43 -14.85
N VAL A 532 -10.67 -13.35 -14.31
CA VAL A 532 -11.30 -12.03 -14.45
C VAL A 532 -10.36 -11.14 -15.24
N ARG A 533 -10.89 -10.53 -16.30
CA ARG A 533 -10.25 -9.42 -16.99
C ARG A 533 -10.63 -8.12 -16.30
N ILE A 534 -9.63 -7.31 -15.97
CA ILE A 534 -9.79 -6.01 -15.32
C ILE A 534 -9.82 -4.89 -16.36
N SER A 535 -10.74 -3.95 -16.18
CA SER A 535 -10.73 -2.66 -16.86
C SER A 535 -10.79 -1.52 -15.85
N LEU A 536 -10.01 -0.47 -16.05
CA LEU A 536 -9.94 0.68 -15.16
C LEU A 536 -11.00 1.71 -15.54
N ASN A 537 -11.78 2.18 -14.57
CA ASN A 537 -12.77 3.22 -14.80
C ASN A 537 -12.23 4.58 -14.38
N LEU A 538 -11.65 5.33 -15.32
CA LEU A 538 -11.00 6.62 -15.04
C LEU A 538 -11.96 7.67 -14.45
N ARG A 539 -13.24 7.64 -14.87
CA ARG A 539 -14.27 8.55 -14.34
C ARG A 539 -14.50 8.30 -12.85
N ASP A 540 -14.55 7.05 -12.45
CA ASP A 540 -14.81 6.66 -11.07
C ASP A 540 -13.55 6.72 -10.21
N ILE A 541 -12.36 6.48 -10.78
CA ILE A 541 -11.06 6.79 -10.15
C ILE A 541 -10.99 8.28 -9.80
N ARG A 542 -11.39 9.18 -10.72
CA ARG A 542 -11.44 10.62 -10.44
C ARG A 542 -12.38 10.94 -9.28
N GLN A 543 -13.57 10.34 -9.25
CA GLN A 543 -14.52 10.52 -8.15
C GLN A 543 -13.98 9.98 -6.83
N TYR A 544 -13.28 8.84 -6.87
CA TYR A 544 -12.61 8.27 -5.70
C TYR A 544 -11.55 9.22 -5.15
N LEU A 545 -10.65 9.72 -6.00
CA LEU A 545 -9.60 10.66 -5.61
C LEU A 545 -10.18 11.97 -5.06
N GLN A 546 -11.26 12.48 -5.67
CA GLN A 546 -11.97 13.64 -5.13
C GLN A 546 -12.48 13.38 -3.71
N LYS A 547 -13.07 12.21 -3.43
CA LYS A 547 -13.53 11.86 -2.07
C LYS A 547 -12.36 11.76 -1.10
N VAL A 548 -11.21 11.24 -1.54
CA VAL A 548 -10.00 11.16 -0.71
C VAL A 548 -9.46 12.56 -0.40
N PHE A 549 -9.31 13.43 -1.40
CA PHE A 549 -8.84 14.80 -1.20
C PHE A 549 -9.83 15.63 -0.39
N LYS A 550 -11.14 15.45 -0.55
CA LYS A 550 -12.13 16.13 0.29
C LYS A 550 -11.99 15.76 1.78
N LYS A 551 -11.60 14.53 2.11
CA LYS A 551 -11.27 14.16 3.50
C LYS A 551 -10.03 14.88 4.02
N LEU A 552 -9.05 15.16 3.15
CA LEU A 552 -7.88 15.96 3.50
C LEU A 552 -8.24 17.43 3.74
N GLU A 553 -9.17 17.97 2.94
CA GLU A 553 -9.72 19.31 3.13
C GLU A 553 -10.47 19.40 4.46
N GLU A 554 -11.36 18.45 4.75
CA GLU A 554 -12.11 18.34 6.01
C GLU A 554 -11.18 18.18 7.24
N ALA A 555 -10.01 17.56 7.05
CA ALA A 555 -8.98 17.41 8.08
C ALA A 555 -8.03 18.62 8.19
N GLY A 556 -8.18 19.64 7.34
CA GLY A 556 -7.35 20.85 7.34
C GLY A 556 -5.95 20.67 6.75
N HIS A 557 -5.69 19.59 6.01
CA HIS A 557 -4.40 19.34 5.34
C HIS A 557 -4.28 20.07 4.00
N ILE A 558 -5.40 20.39 3.36
CA ILE A 558 -5.46 21.20 2.13
C ILE A 558 -6.59 22.23 2.27
N GLU A 559 -6.53 23.29 1.48
CA GLU A 559 -7.47 24.41 1.57
C GLU A 559 -8.73 24.18 0.73
N LYS A 560 -8.59 23.54 -0.44
CA LYS A 560 -9.70 23.37 -1.38
C LYS A 560 -9.45 22.23 -2.36
N VAL A 561 -10.51 21.54 -2.78
CA VAL A 561 -10.50 20.68 -3.98
C VAL A 561 -11.64 21.04 -4.94
N GLU A 562 -11.32 21.25 -6.22
CA GLU A 562 -12.28 21.59 -7.27
C GLU A 562 -12.26 20.58 -8.42
N LEU A 563 -13.45 20.25 -8.92
CA LEU A 563 -13.63 19.48 -10.16
C LEU A 563 -13.66 20.43 -11.35
N HIS A 564 -12.84 20.18 -12.36
CA HIS A 564 -13.04 20.80 -13.66
C HIS A 564 -14.13 20.06 -14.44
N SER A 565 -15.23 20.75 -14.73
CA SER A 565 -16.23 20.30 -15.68
C SER A 565 -15.61 20.27 -17.08
N GLY A 566 -15.64 19.10 -17.73
CA GLY A 566 -15.23 18.96 -19.14
C GLY A 566 -13.84 18.38 -19.41
N ARG A 567 -12.90 18.39 -18.46
CA ARG A 567 -11.58 17.75 -18.63
C ARG A 567 -11.53 16.41 -17.91
N TRP A 568 -11.44 15.32 -18.66
CA TRP A 568 -11.28 13.98 -18.10
C TRP A 568 -9.92 13.90 -17.41
N GLY A 569 -9.86 13.30 -16.21
CA GLY A 569 -8.59 13.04 -15.55
C GLY A 569 -7.93 14.20 -14.80
N THR A 570 -8.55 15.37 -14.61
CA THR A 570 -7.93 16.48 -13.82
C THR A 570 -8.78 16.93 -12.64
N LEU A 571 -8.12 17.23 -11.52
CA LEU A 571 -8.67 17.89 -10.33
C LEU A 571 -7.80 19.12 -10.02
N SER A 572 -8.36 20.16 -9.41
CA SER A 572 -7.56 21.26 -8.86
C SER A 572 -7.50 21.15 -7.34
N VAL A 573 -6.31 21.22 -6.78
CA VAL A 573 -6.08 21.19 -5.33
C VAL A 573 -5.37 22.47 -4.90
N THR A 574 -5.88 23.12 -3.86
CA THR A 574 -5.24 24.27 -3.23
C THR A 574 -4.61 23.83 -1.92
N SER A 575 -3.31 24.10 -1.77
CA SER A 575 -2.55 23.84 -0.54
C SER A 575 -1.51 24.95 -0.35
N ASN A 576 -1.42 25.51 0.85
CA ASN A 576 -0.52 26.63 1.19
C ASN A 576 -0.67 27.85 0.26
N GLY A 577 -1.91 28.21 -0.08
CA GLY A 577 -2.25 29.30 -0.98
C GLY A 577 -1.94 29.05 -2.46
N ASN A 578 -1.38 27.89 -2.81
CA ASN A 578 -1.07 27.52 -4.20
C ASN A 578 -2.10 26.52 -4.72
N THR A 579 -2.78 26.88 -5.81
CA THR A 579 -3.64 25.97 -6.57
C THR A 579 -2.84 25.30 -7.67
N PHE A 580 -2.87 23.98 -7.70
CA PHE A 580 -2.19 23.18 -8.73
C PHE A 580 -3.08 22.03 -9.22
N PRO A 581 -2.90 21.61 -10.50
CA PRO A 581 -3.62 20.48 -11.04
C PRO A 581 -3.08 19.14 -10.51
N VAL A 582 -4.00 18.25 -10.15
CA VAL A 582 -3.75 16.82 -9.98
C VAL A 582 -4.24 16.10 -11.22
N ILE A 583 -3.34 15.43 -11.92
CA ILE A 583 -3.56 14.83 -13.23
C ILE A 583 -3.49 13.32 -13.10
N ILE A 584 -4.58 12.65 -13.46
CA ILE A 584 -4.70 11.19 -13.41
C ILE A 584 -4.18 10.64 -14.73
N VAL A 585 -3.08 9.90 -14.66
CA VAL A 585 -2.46 9.25 -15.82
C VAL A 585 -2.97 7.81 -15.84
N GLY A 586 -3.86 7.52 -16.78
CA GLY A 586 -4.46 6.20 -16.97
C GLY A 586 -4.02 5.55 -18.27
N THR A 587 -3.76 4.23 -18.18
CA THR A 587 -3.58 3.21 -19.25
C THR A 587 -2.60 3.56 -20.40
N ASN A 588 -2.30 2.57 -21.24
CA ASN A 588 -1.42 2.70 -22.41
C ASN A 588 -2.06 3.48 -23.58
N ASP A 589 -3.23 4.09 -23.36
CA ASP A 589 -3.94 4.79 -24.42
C ASP A 589 -3.45 6.25 -24.47
N HIS A 590 -2.39 6.46 -25.24
CA HIS A 590 -1.81 7.77 -25.54
C HIS A 590 -2.85 8.79 -26.08
N ASN A 591 -4.04 8.32 -26.44
CA ASN A 591 -5.12 9.11 -27.02
C ASN A 591 -6.07 9.75 -26.00
N CYS A 592 -6.07 9.34 -24.72
CA CYS A 592 -7.12 9.73 -23.76
C CYS A 592 -6.78 10.94 -22.86
N VAL A 593 -5.56 11.45 -22.93
CA VAL A 593 -5.03 12.53 -22.10
C VAL A 593 -4.58 13.83 -22.83
N PRO A 594 -4.69 14.03 -24.17
CA PRO A 594 -4.10 15.20 -24.85
C PRO A 594 -4.51 16.59 -24.34
N ASP A 595 -5.80 16.87 -24.14
CA ASP A 595 -6.31 18.23 -23.92
C ASP A 595 -5.76 18.90 -22.65
N CYS A 596 -5.40 18.13 -21.64
CA CYS A 596 -4.82 18.68 -20.41
C CYS A 596 -3.30 18.85 -20.49
N PHE A 597 -2.61 18.21 -21.44
CA PHE A 597 -1.14 18.24 -21.55
C PHE A 597 -0.60 19.33 -22.49
N VAL A 598 -1.39 19.79 -23.46
CA VAL A 598 -0.98 20.80 -24.47
C VAL A 598 -0.52 22.13 -23.85
N HIS A 599 -0.90 22.40 -22.59
CA HIS A 599 -0.55 23.63 -21.88
C HIS A 599 0.29 23.40 -20.61
N LEU A 600 0.73 22.17 -20.34
CA LEU A 600 1.55 21.89 -19.16
C LEU A 600 3.00 22.20 -19.49
N THR A 601 3.54 23.22 -18.84
CA THR A 601 4.99 23.40 -18.80
C THR A 601 5.57 22.46 -17.74
N PHE A 602 6.75 21.90 -17.98
CA PHE A 602 7.47 21.07 -17.01
C PHE A 602 7.72 21.78 -15.66
N ALA A 603 7.59 23.11 -15.63
CA ALA A 603 7.82 23.94 -14.46
C ALA A 603 6.56 24.30 -13.66
N ASP A 604 5.36 24.00 -14.16
CA ASP A 604 4.15 24.23 -13.39
C ASP A 604 4.04 23.21 -12.24
N PRO A 605 3.61 23.59 -11.02
CA PRO A 605 3.36 22.63 -9.96
C PRO A 605 2.23 21.70 -10.40
N HIS A 606 2.46 20.40 -10.33
CA HIS A 606 1.47 19.38 -10.66
C HIS A 606 1.73 18.13 -9.83
N LEU A 607 0.67 17.34 -9.63
CA LEU A 607 0.79 15.99 -9.08
C LEU A 607 0.22 15.01 -10.09
N TYR A 608 1.02 14.03 -10.54
CA TYR A 608 0.48 12.94 -11.36
C TYR A 608 0.03 11.78 -10.48
N VAL A 609 -1.19 11.30 -10.70
CA VAL A 609 -1.67 10.06 -10.11
C VAL A 609 -1.63 8.97 -11.16
N GLN A 610 -0.68 8.05 -11.01
CA GLN A 610 -0.52 6.91 -11.90
C GLN A 610 -1.56 5.83 -11.58
N ALA A 611 -2.54 5.62 -12.46
CA ALA A 611 -3.63 4.67 -12.25
C ALA A 611 -3.30 3.24 -12.73
N SER A 612 -2.33 3.07 -13.62
CA SER A 612 -1.92 1.78 -14.16
C SER A 612 -0.41 1.57 -14.07
N LYS A 613 0.05 0.33 -13.89
CA LYS A 613 1.49 0.03 -13.81
C LYS A 613 2.19 0.32 -15.15
N GLN A 614 2.92 1.43 -15.15
CA GLN A 614 3.95 1.78 -16.12
C GLN A 614 5.24 1.94 -15.33
N SER A 615 6.32 1.35 -15.82
CA SER A 615 7.62 1.53 -15.20
C SER A 615 8.14 2.93 -15.54
N PHE A 616 8.20 3.80 -14.54
CA PHE A 616 8.98 5.03 -14.59
C PHE A 616 10.26 4.84 -13.80
N ASP A 617 11.36 5.43 -14.28
CA ASP A 617 12.60 5.56 -13.50
C ASP A 617 12.31 6.31 -12.19
N ALA A 618 12.99 5.97 -11.10
CA ALA A 618 12.79 6.60 -9.80
C ALA A 618 13.03 8.12 -9.84
N THR A 619 14.02 8.55 -10.63
CA THR A 619 14.31 9.98 -10.82
C THR A 619 13.19 10.71 -11.56
N ILE A 620 12.50 10.02 -12.48
CA ILE A 620 11.33 10.55 -13.20
C ILE A 620 10.14 10.66 -12.25
N VAL A 621 9.88 9.63 -11.44
CA VAL A 621 8.82 9.62 -10.43
C VAL A 621 8.97 10.80 -9.48
N GLU A 622 10.20 11.09 -9.05
CA GLU A 622 10.48 12.19 -8.14
C GLU A 622 10.37 13.56 -8.84
N LYS A 623 11.00 13.74 -10.01
CA LYS A 623 10.98 15.01 -10.77
C LYS A 623 9.57 15.41 -11.19
N LEU A 624 8.77 14.44 -11.65
CA LEU A 624 7.40 14.69 -12.10
C LEU A 624 6.37 14.60 -10.96
N ARG A 625 6.79 14.36 -9.71
CA ARG A 625 5.88 14.22 -8.57
C ARG A 625 4.77 13.17 -8.83
N ILE A 626 5.17 11.99 -9.29
CA ILE A 626 4.23 10.89 -9.56
C ILE A 626 3.92 10.16 -8.25
N VAL A 627 2.63 10.05 -7.95
CA VAL A 627 2.09 9.19 -6.88
C VAL A 627 1.27 8.08 -7.51
N ARG A 628 1.42 6.85 -7.04
CA ARG A 628 0.69 5.72 -7.60
C ARG A 628 -0.66 5.53 -6.93
N LEU A 629 -1.69 5.19 -7.70
CA LEU A 629 -3.04 4.97 -7.20
C LEU A 629 -3.09 3.85 -6.16
N TRP A 630 -2.31 2.78 -6.34
CA TRP A 630 -2.23 1.70 -5.35
C TRP A 630 -1.63 2.14 -4.02
N ASP A 631 -0.69 3.08 -4.03
CA ASP A 631 -0.12 3.64 -2.80
C ASP A 631 -1.16 4.46 -2.05
N ILE A 632 -1.96 5.25 -2.77
CA ILE A 632 -3.10 6.00 -2.21
C ILE A 632 -4.13 5.03 -1.61
N LEU A 633 -4.46 3.94 -2.32
CA LEU A 633 -5.41 2.93 -1.83
C LEU A 633 -4.89 2.19 -0.59
N ALA A 634 -3.59 1.89 -0.55
CA ALA A 634 -2.95 1.26 0.60
C ALA A 634 -2.91 2.18 1.83
N HIS A 635 -2.73 3.49 1.60
CA HIS A 635 -2.62 4.53 2.63
C HIS A 635 -3.89 5.35 2.82
N GLU A 636 -5.06 4.88 2.36
CA GLU A 636 -6.33 5.65 2.44
C GLU A 636 -6.68 6.10 3.87
N LYS A 637 -6.19 5.39 4.89
CA LYS A 637 -6.36 5.74 6.31
C LYS A 637 -5.24 6.62 6.88
N ASN A 638 -4.10 6.69 6.20
CA ASN A 638 -2.95 7.48 6.60
C ASN A 638 -2.92 8.79 5.80
N LEU A 639 -3.81 9.71 6.18
CA LEU A 639 -3.98 10.98 5.48
C LEU A 639 -2.70 11.85 5.50
N SER A 640 -1.86 11.75 6.53
CA SER A 640 -0.63 12.55 6.63
C SER A 640 0.38 12.23 5.53
N TRP A 641 0.52 10.96 5.13
CA TRP A 641 1.39 10.56 4.01
C TRP A 641 0.98 11.24 2.70
N LEU A 642 -0.33 11.25 2.40
CA LEU A 642 -0.83 11.87 1.17
C LEU A 642 -0.75 13.41 1.26
N ALA A 643 -0.97 13.98 2.45
CA ALA A 643 -0.79 15.40 2.70
C ALA A 643 0.65 15.85 2.42
N GLU A 644 1.66 15.09 2.85
CA GLU A 644 3.08 15.36 2.58
C GLU A 644 3.35 15.40 1.06
N LYS A 645 2.80 14.45 0.30
CA LYS A 645 2.98 14.42 -1.16
C LYS A 645 2.29 15.60 -1.85
N LEU A 646 1.10 15.99 -1.38
CA LEU A 646 0.40 17.18 -1.89
C LEU A 646 1.15 18.46 -1.54
N GLN A 647 1.74 18.54 -0.35
CA GLN A 647 2.58 19.66 0.05
C GLN A 647 3.84 19.76 -0.82
N ALA A 648 4.51 18.64 -1.11
CA ALA A 648 5.65 18.62 -2.02
C ALA A 648 5.28 19.09 -3.44
N ALA A 649 4.07 18.77 -3.92
CA ALA A 649 3.56 19.21 -5.21
C ALA A 649 3.08 20.68 -5.21
N SER A 650 2.74 21.26 -4.05
CA SER A 650 2.28 22.65 -3.94
C SER A 650 3.43 23.67 -3.97
N TYR A 651 4.66 23.22 -3.74
CA TYR A 651 5.84 24.04 -3.95
C TYR A 651 6.11 24.21 -5.44
N ARG A 652 6.34 25.46 -5.87
CA ARG A 652 6.80 25.75 -7.22
C ARG A 652 8.17 25.12 -7.41
N LEU A 653 8.33 24.38 -8.51
CA LEU A 653 9.64 23.92 -8.95
C LEU A 653 10.55 25.14 -9.15
N PRO A 654 11.81 25.13 -8.65
CA PRO A 654 12.79 26.19 -8.89
C PRO A 654 12.90 26.59 -10.37
N GLU A 655 12.68 25.63 -11.26
CA GLU A 655 12.66 25.79 -12.70
C GLU A 655 11.59 26.77 -13.20
N ARG A 656 10.53 27.07 -12.43
CA ARG A 656 9.47 28.01 -12.83
C ARG A 656 9.92 29.46 -12.78
N SER A 657 10.68 29.85 -11.76
CA SER A 657 11.25 31.20 -11.73
C SER A 657 12.21 31.37 -12.90
N THR A 658 13.02 30.36 -13.18
CA THR A 658 13.93 30.33 -14.32
C THR A 658 13.19 30.39 -15.65
N LEU A 659 12.10 29.63 -15.81
CA LEU A 659 11.28 29.64 -17.03
C LEU A 659 10.65 31.01 -17.27
N LEU A 660 10.06 31.63 -16.23
CA LEU A 660 9.48 32.96 -16.32
C LEU A 660 10.54 34.02 -16.64
N GLU A 661 11.74 33.87 -16.09
CA GLU A 661 12.87 34.73 -16.40
C GLU A 661 13.31 34.59 -17.86
N VAL A 662 13.50 33.35 -18.34
CA VAL A 662 13.82 33.07 -19.75
C VAL A 662 12.73 33.61 -20.67
N GLU A 663 11.46 33.40 -20.35
CA GLU A 663 10.33 33.92 -21.13
C GLU A 663 10.34 35.45 -21.16
N THR A 664 10.60 36.09 -20.03
CA THR A 664 10.68 37.55 -19.92
C THR A 664 11.85 38.08 -20.74
N LYS A 665 13.04 37.50 -20.60
CA LYS A 665 14.23 37.90 -21.36
C LYS A 665 14.07 37.66 -22.86
N LEU A 666 13.47 36.55 -23.27
CA LEU A 666 13.18 36.24 -24.67
C LEU A 666 12.23 37.29 -25.25
N THR A 667 11.14 37.59 -24.54
CA THR A 667 10.18 38.63 -24.92
C THR A 667 10.86 39.99 -25.05
N GLN A 668 11.72 40.35 -24.09
CA GLN A 668 12.46 41.61 -24.11
C GLN A 668 13.48 41.67 -25.26
N ALA A 669 14.18 40.58 -25.54
CA ALA A 669 15.14 40.49 -26.64
C ALA A 669 14.42 40.70 -27.99
N VAL A 670 13.32 39.98 -28.22
CA VAL A 670 12.48 40.17 -29.42
C VAL A 670 12.01 41.62 -29.53
N ALA A 671 11.44 42.19 -28.48
CA ALA A 671 10.97 43.58 -28.49
C ALA A 671 12.08 44.61 -28.72
N LYS A 672 13.28 44.41 -28.14
CA LYS A 672 14.44 45.28 -28.37
C LYS A 672 14.86 45.29 -29.85
N PHE A 673 14.95 44.12 -30.48
CA PHE A 673 15.27 44.01 -31.90
C PHE A 673 14.18 44.62 -32.79
N GLU A 674 12.91 44.42 -32.44
CA GLU A 674 11.78 45.03 -33.16
C GLU A 674 11.81 46.56 -33.09
N ASN A 675 12.17 47.13 -31.93
CA ASN A 675 12.28 48.57 -31.74
C ASN A 675 13.53 49.16 -32.42
N ALA A 676 14.68 48.47 -32.37
CA ALA A 676 15.95 48.95 -32.91
C ALA A 676 15.98 49.00 -34.45
N HIS A 677 15.22 48.13 -35.13
CA HIS A 677 15.26 47.98 -36.59
C HIS A 677 14.08 48.65 -37.33
N GLY A 678 13.47 49.68 -36.72
CA GLY A 678 12.64 50.65 -37.45
C GLY A 678 11.12 50.55 -37.28
N GLY A 679 10.64 50.12 -36.11
CA GLY A 679 9.22 50.23 -35.74
C GLY A 679 8.28 49.33 -36.58
N PRO A 680 6.95 49.50 -36.45
CA PRO A 680 5.94 48.53 -36.87
C PRO A 680 5.68 48.57 -38.38
N LYS A 681 6.71 48.32 -39.20
CA LYS A 681 6.45 47.79 -40.54
C LYS A 681 6.24 46.29 -40.38
N PRO A 682 4.99 45.80 -40.49
CA PRO A 682 4.69 44.38 -40.33
C PRO A 682 5.44 43.61 -41.41
N GLY A 683 6.47 42.86 -41.01
CA GLY A 683 7.15 41.91 -41.91
C GLY A 683 8.67 41.78 -41.79
N LYS A 684 9.43 42.75 -41.25
CA LYS A 684 10.92 42.71 -41.31
C LYS A 684 11.66 42.69 -39.98
N SER A 685 10.97 42.92 -38.86
CA SER A 685 11.61 43.06 -37.55
C SER A 685 12.02 41.74 -36.90
N TRP A 686 11.23 40.68 -37.10
CA TRP A 686 11.53 39.33 -36.62
C TRP A 686 12.66 38.67 -37.42
N GLU A 687 12.80 39.00 -38.71
CA GLU A 687 13.90 38.54 -39.56
C GLU A 687 15.26 39.00 -39.02
N ALA A 688 15.33 40.22 -38.47
CA ALA A 688 16.54 40.74 -37.83
C ALA A 688 16.88 39.99 -36.52
N PHE A 689 15.87 39.66 -35.72
CA PHE A 689 16.05 38.81 -34.55
C PHE A 689 16.49 37.40 -34.96
N GLU A 690 15.88 36.81 -35.99
CA GLU A 690 16.28 35.51 -36.55
C GLU A 690 17.75 35.50 -36.99
N GLN A 691 18.17 36.52 -37.77
CA GLN A 691 19.54 36.64 -38.26
C GLN A 691 20.57 36.75 -37.14
N TRP A 692 20.19 37.32 -35.99
CA TRP A 692 21.05 37.42 -34.81
C TRP A 692 20.99 36.16 -33.93
N PHE A 693 19.78 35.68 -33.64
CA PHE A 693 19.51 34.61 -32.67
C PHE A 693 19.93 33.24 -33.20
N MET A 694 19.64 32.93 -34.48
CA MET A 694 19.91 31.59 -35.02
C MET A 694 21.40 31.23 -35.02
N PRO A 695 22.32 32.10 -35.50
CA PRO A 695 23.74 31.79 -35.44
C PRO A 695 24.24 31.59 -34.01
N LEU A 696 23.80 32.47 -33.09
CA LEU A 696 24.19 32.41 -31.68
C LEU A 696 23.68 31.13 -31.01
N LEU A 697 22.43 30.74 -31.28
CA LEU A 697 21.84 29.50 -30.79
C LEU A 697 22.64 28.29 -31.26
N PHE A 698 22.91 28.17 -32.57
CA PHE A 698 23.66 27.03 -33.08
C PHE A 698 25.12 27.02 -32.60
N GLU A 699 25.75 28.18 -32.45
CA GLU A 699 27.07 28.29 -31.85
C GLU A 699 27.05 27.84 -30.38
N TYR A 700 26.06 28.28 -29.60
CA TYR A 700 25.88 27.86 -28.21
C TYR A 700 25.70 26.34 -28.11
N LEU A 701 24.83 25.76 -28.96
CA LEU A 701 24.60 24.32 -28.99
C LEU A 701 25.88 23.53 -29.27
N ARG A 702 26.70 23.96 -30.23
CA ARG A 702 28.00 23.33 -30.55
C ARG A 702 29.03 23.40 -29.42
N HIS A 703 28.99 24.46 -28.62
CA HIS A 703 29.93 24.63 -27.49
C HIS A 703 29.45 23.97 -26.20
N ASN A 704 28.19 23.50 -26.16
CA ASN A 704 27.57 22.92 -24.97
C ASN A 704 27.12 21.46 -25.17
N ASP A 705 27.91 20.67 -25.90
CA ASP A 705 27.65 19.25 -26.20
C ASP A 705 27.28 18.41 -24.97
N ALA A 706 27.92 18.68 -23.82
CA ALA A 706 27.62 17.97 -22.57
C ALA A 706 26.17 18.21 -22.10
N LYS A 707 25.71 19.47 -22.12
CA LYS A 707 24.33 19.83 -21.73
C LYS A 707 23.32 19.31 -22.76
N VAL A 708 23.65 19.40 -24.04
CA VAL A 708 22.84 18.82 -25.13
C VAL A 708 22.66 17.32 -24.93
N ASN A 709 23.74 16.59 -24.68
CA ASN A 709 23.67 15.15 -24.43
C ASN A 709 22.89 14.82 -23.16
N GLN A 710 23.04 15.61 -22.09
CA GLN A 710 22.26 15.44 -20.87
C GLN A 710 20.76 15.63 -21.12
N TYR A 711 20.38 16.67 -21.89
CA TYR A 711 18.98 16.91 -22.23
C TYR A 711 18.41 15.80 -23.14
N LEU A 712 19.19 15.34 -24.12
CA LEU A 712 18.78 14.22 -24.97
C LEU A 712 18.64 12.91 -24.18
N LEU A 713 19.51 12.63 -23.23
CA LEU A 713 19.39 11.47 -22.33
C LEU A 713 18.14 11.59 -21.46
N PHE A 714 17.83 12.78 -20.96
CA PHE A 714 16.59 13.04 -20.23
C PHE A 714 15.37 12.75 -21.11
N LEU A 715 15.28 13.32 -22.32
CA LEU A 715 14.17 13.05 -23.24
C LEU A 715 14.09 11.57 -23.66
N ARG A 716 15.24 10.91 -23.83
CA ARG A 716 15.30 9.48 -24.13
C ARG A 716 14.74 8.64 -22.99
N SER A 717 14.97 9.03 -21.74
CA SER A 717 14.40 8.35 -20.56
C SER A 717 12.87 8.47 -20.49
N LEU A 718 12.30 9.52 -21.11
CA LEU A 718 10.87 9.73 -21.22
C LEU A 718 10.26 9.09 -22.47
N ASN A 719 11.07 8.48 -23.35
CA ASN A 719 10.60 7.94 -24.61
C ASN A 719 9.54 6.84 -24.41
N GLY A 720 8.48 6.87 -25.22
CA GLY A 720 7.33 5.96 -25.09
C GLY A 720 6.40 6.28 -23.92
N THR A 721 6.66 7.36 -23.17
CA THR A 721 5.76 7.86 -22.12
C THR A 721 5.01 9.10 -22.59
N LEU A 722 3.91 9.43 -21.94
CA LEU A 722 3.16 10.66 -22.20
C LEU A 722 4.03 11.92 -22.05
N PHE A 723 5.03 11.89 -21.15
CA PHE A 723 5.95 13.00 -20.89
C PHE A 723 7.02 13.19 -21.97
N GLY A 724 7.35 12.10 -22.67
CA GLY A 724 8.26 12.13 -23.83
C GLY A 724 7.55 12.48 -25.13
N THR A 725 6.24 12.75 -25.08
CA THR A 725 5.43 13.08 -26.25
C THR A 725 4.84 14.47 -26.18
N TRP A 726 4.71 15.11 -27.34
CA TRP A 726 3.98 16.36 -27.54
C TRP A 726 2.66 16.05 -28.26
N PRO A 727 1.50 16.12 -27.59
CA PRO A 727 0.21 15.86 -28.23
C PRO A 727 -0.15 16.97 -29.21
N VAL A 728 -0.47 16.62 -30.45
CA VAL A 728 -0.88 17.55 -31.50
C VAL A 728 -2.27 17.22 -32.01
N ARG A 729 -3.10 18.24 -32.14
CA ARG A 729 -4.45 18.10 -32.69
C ARG A 729 -4.37 18.04 -34.20
N MET A 730 -4.94 17.01 -34.80
CA MET A 730 -4.87 16.78 -36.26
C MET A 730 -6.18 17.10 -36.97
N GLY A 731 -7.34 16.74 -36.39
CA GLY A 731 -8.70 17.05 -36.84
C GLY A 731 -9.03 16.83 -38.34
N GLY A 732 -9.93 15.91 -38.70
CA GLY A 732 -10.36 15.72 -40.09
C GLY A 732 -11.05 14.38 -40.38
N LYS A 733 -11.52 14.17 -41.62
CA LYS A 733 -12.16 12.91 -42.06
C LYS A 733 -11.12 11.77 -42.13
N GLY A 734 -11.16 10.86 -41.16
CA GLY A 734 -10.49 9.55 -41.20
C GLY A 734 -9.18 9.41 -40.41
N GLU A 735 -8.72 10.48 -39.75
CA GLU A 735 -7.51 10.47 -38.90
C GLU A 735 -7.90 10.60 -37.42
N PRO A 736 -7.08 10.12 -36.47
CA PRO A 736 -7.31 10.34 -35.05
C PRO A 736 -7.30 11.84 -34.74
N ASP A 737 -8.13 12.27 -33.79
CA ASP A 737 -8.22 13.68 -33.39
C ASP A 737 -6.88 14.23 -32.87
N TRP A 738 -6.04 13.34 -32.35
CA TRP A 738 -4.74 13.63 -31.76
C TRP A 738 -3.66 12.66 -32.26
N ILE A 739 -2.45 13.17 -32.42
CA ILE A 739 -1.22 12.39 -32.64
C ILE A 739 -0.21 12.77 -31.57
N ALA A 740 0.57 11.81 -31.09
CA ALA A 740 1.67 12.05 -30.16
C ALA A 740 2.99 12.20 -30.92
N ILE A 741 3.61 13.37 -30.85
CA ILE A 741 4.93 13.62 -31.45
C ILE A 741 6.02 13.25 -30.46
N ASN A 742 6.96 12.39 -30.85
CA ASN A 742 8.06 12.00 -29.99
C ASN A 742 9.08 13.15 -29.84
N ARG A 743 9.22 13.68 -28.62
CA ARG A 743 10.09 14.81 -28.33
C ARG A 743 11.56 14.46 -28.48
N TYR A 744 11.95 13.26 -28.05
CA TYR A 744 13.33 12.79 -28.20
C TYR A 744 13.71 12.69 -29.68
N GLU A 745 12.82 12.15 -30.52
CA GLU A 745 13.06 12.00 -31.96
C GLU A 745 13.32 13.36 -32.64
N VAL A 746 12.46 14.35 -32.38
CA VAL A 746 12.60 15.71 -32.93
C VAL A 746 13.85 16.39 -32.40
N MET A 747 14.08 16.39 -31.07
CA MET A 747 15.25 17.07 -30.49
C MET A 747 16.56 16.40 -30.89
N GLN A 748 16.58 15.08 -31.04
CA GLN A 748 17.76 14.37 -31.53
C GLN A 748 18.12 14.87 -32.93
N GLN A 749 17.14 15.00 -33.82
CA GLN A 749 17.39 15.52 -35.17
C GLN A 749 17.78 16.99 -35.18
N MET A 750 17.13 17.82 -34.35
CA MET A 750 17.43 19.25 -34.23
C MET A 750 18.84 19.50 -33.70
N LEU A 751 19.24 18.78 -32.64
CA LEU A 751 20.46 19.07 -31.88
C LEU A 751 21.70 18.34 -32.41
N GLN A 752 21.54 17.21 -33.11
CA GLN A 752 22.67 16.41 -33.61
C GLN A 752 22.98 16.62 -35.10
N VAL A 753 22.11 17.29 -35.87
CA VAL A 753 22.31 17.48 -37.31
C VAL A 753 22.39 18.96 -37.68
N ASN A 754 23.21 19.28 -38.68
CA ASN A 754 23.26 20.62 -39.25
C ASN A 754 21.88 21.00 -39.82
N THR A 755 21.18 21.85 -39.08
CA THR A 755 19.94 22.50 -39.54
C THR A 755 20.29 23.45 -40.67
N ALA A 756 19.67 23.24 -41.82
CA ALA A 756 20.04 23.88 -43.08
C ALA A 756 19.29 25.20 -43.32
N ASP A 757 18.13 25.35 -42.69
CA ASP A 757 17.33 26.58 -42.62
C ASP A 757 16.63 26.64 -41.25
N ALA A 758 16.45 27.82 -40.69
CA ALA A 758 15.76 27.98 -39.42
C ALA A 758 15.02 29.32 -39.36
N LYS A 759 13.76 29.27 -38.95
CA LYS A 759 12.85 30.42 -38.88
C LYS A 759 12.34 30.66 -37.47
N PHE A 760 12.18 31.93 -37.12
CA PHE A 760 11.58 32.33 -35.84
C PHE A 760 10.31 33.19 -36.05
N TYR A 761 9.14 32.67 -35.69
CA TYR A 761 7.88 33.37 -35.88
C TYR A 761 7.35 33.97 -34.58
N ASN A 762 7.17 35.29 -34.56
CA ASN A 762 6.47 36.01 -33.50
C ASN A 762 5.00 36.25 -33.89
N THR A 763 4.22 35.18 -34.01
CA THR A 763 2.81 35.22 -34.44
C THR A 763 1.89 34.63 -33.38
N THR A 764 0.60 34.92 -33.47
CA THR A 764 -0.42 34.32 -32.59
C THR A 764 -0.67 32.86 -32.92
N GLN A 765 -0.47 32.45 -34.17
CA GLN A 765 -0.67 31.09 -34.66
C GLN A 765 0.29 30.77 -35.82
N ILE A 766 0.78 29.53 -35.88
CA ILE A 766 1.49 28.98 -37.05
C ILE A 766 0.50 28.26 -37.97
N SER A 767 0.52 28.61 -39.25
CA SER A 767 -0.35 28.12 -40.30
C SER A 767 0.35 27.11 -41.21
N VAL A 768 -0.42 26.48 -42.11
CA VAL A 768 0.14 25.55 -43.11
C VAL A 768 1.01 26.28 -44.14
N ASP A 769 0.71 27.55 -44.42
CA ASP A 769 1.45 28.33 -45.41
C ASP A 769 2.87 28.65 -44.91
N ASP A 770 3.03 28.91 -43.61
CA ASP A 770 4.34 29.09 -42.96
C ASP A 770 5.22 27.83 -43.14
N VAL A 771 4.65 26.65 -42.90
CA VAL A 771 5.34 25.37 -43.07
C VAL A 771 5.75 25.14 -44.54
N ARG A 772 4.87 25.47 -45.48
CA ARG A 772 5.13 25.33 -46.92
C ARG A 772 6.20 26.29 -47.42
N GLU A 773 6.20 27.52 -46.93
CA GLU A 773 7.20 28.52 -47.27
C GLU A 773 8.61 28.02 -46.89
N VAL A 774 8.76 27.55 -45.64
CA VAL A 774 10.02 27.03 -45.12
C VAL A 774 10.50 25.81 -45.92
N ASN A 775 9.61 24.84 -46.19
CA ASN A 775 9.98 23.69 -47.02
C ASN A 775 10.33 24.11 -48.46
N GLY A 776 9.67 25.13 -49.00
CA GLY A 776 9.97 25.72 -50.29
C GLY A 776 11.34 26.39 -50.36
N HIS A 777 11.80 27.03 -49.27
CA HIS A 777 13.18 27.53 -49.14
C HIS A 777 14.19 26.40 -49.05
N LEU A 778 13.91 25.43 -48.18
CA LEU A 778 14.76 24.25 -47.99
C LEU A 778 15.02 23.50 -49.30
N THR A 779 13.98 23.30 -50.11
CA THR A 779 14.05 22.60 -51.40
C THR A 779 14.83 23.40 -52.46
N ARG A 780 14.84 24.73 -52.37
CA ARG A 780 15.60 25.60 -53.28
C ARG A 780 17.08 25.67 -52.90
N LEU A 781 17.38 25.71 -51.61
CA LEU A 781 18.73 25.94 -51.09
C LEU A 781 19.55 24.65 -50.95
N HIS A 782 18.89 23.53 -50.66
CA HIS A 782 19.54 22.26 -50.33
C HIS A 782 18.89 21.15 -51.17
N ALA A 783 19.70 20.40 -51.92
CA ALA A 783 19.26 19.38 -52.89
C ALA A 783 18.61 18.12 -52.26
N GLY A 784 17.65 18.32 -51.34
CA GLY A 784 16.87 17.29 -50.66
C GLY A 784 17.46 16.76 -49.35
N THR A 785 18.64 17.23 -48.91
CA THR A 785 19.31 16.72 -47.70
C THR A 785 19.25 17.65 -46.48
N GLY A 786 18.78 18.88 -46.66
CA GLY A 786 18.67 19.84 -45.57
C GLY A 786 17.47 19.56 -44.66
N ARG A 787 17.56 20.01 -43.40
CA ARG A 787 16.44 20.09 -42.46
C ARG A 787 16.10 21.54 -42.14
N ALA A 788 14.84 21.81 -41.84
CA ALA A 788 14.38 23.13 -41.41
C ALA A 788 13.80 23.11 -40.00
N LEU A 789 14.08 24.15 -39.23
CA LEU A 789 13.53 24.36 -37.88
C LEU A 789 12.62 25.60 -37.87
N ILE A 790 11.42 25.48 -37.31
CA ILE A 790 10.48 26.57 -37.09
C ILE A 790 10.34 26.75 -35.58
N MET A 791 10.81 27.87 -35.03
CA MET A 791 10.60 28.25 -33.64
C MET A 791 9.53 29.33 -33.55
N THR A 792 8.79 29.38 -32.45
CA THR A 792 7.72 30.37 -32.31
C THR A 792 7.45 30.80 -30.86
N THR A 793 6.90 32.01 -30.70
CA THR A 793 6.41 32.56 -29.43
C THR A 793 4.97 32.16 -29.10
N THR A 794 4.36 31.23 -29.84
CA THR A 794 3.03 30.67 -29.55
C THR A 794 3.06 29.15 -29.42
N ASP A 795 2.16 28.59 -28.61
CA ASP A 795 1.86 27.15 -28.61
C ASP A 795 0.71 26.80 -29.59
N HIS A 796 0.10 27.81 -30.21
CA HIS A 796 -1.00 27.63 -31.14
C HIS A 796 -0.48 27.31 -32.55
N ILE A 797 -0.43 26.03 -32.87
CA ILE A 797 -0.09 25.53 -34.21
C ILE A 797 -1.36 24.98 -34.86
N SER A 798 -1.67 25.37 -36.10
CA SER A 798 -2.88 24.86 -36.76
C SER A 798 -2.80 23.34 -37.00
N PRO A 799 -3.92 22.61 -36.91
CA PRO A 799 -3.94 21.17 -37.24
C PRO A 799 -3.44 20.88 -38.67
N SER A 800 -3.68 21.79 -39.60
CA SER A 800 -3.19 21.69 -40.99
C SER A 800 -1.67 21.85 -41.10
N ALA A 801 -1.05 22.68 -40.26
CA ALA A 801 0.40 22.83 -40.21
C ALA A 801 1.08 21.55 -39.71
N TRP A 802 0.57 20.97 -38.61
CA TRP A 802 1.06 19.68 -38.11
C TRP A 802 0.87 18.55 -39.12
N ARG A 803 -0.26 18.52 -39.82
CA ARG A 803 -0.50 17.56 -40.91
C ARG A 803 0.55 17.66 -41.99
N GLU A 804 0.83 18.86 -42.47
CA GLU A 804 1.84 19.06 -43.52
C GLU A 804 3.25 18.63 -43.05
N VAL A 805 3.63 18.92 -41.80
CA VAL A 805 4.89 18.45 -41.21
C VAL A 805 4.98 16.92 -41.19
N LEU A 806 3.91 16.24 -40.75
CA LEU A 806 3.87 14.77 -40.71
C LEU A 806 3.84 14.14 -42.10
N ASP A 807 3.16 14.78 -43.07
CA ASP A 807 3.18 14.37 -44.47
C ASP A 807 4.60 14.47 -45.06
N TYR A 808 5.34 15.54 -44.72
CA TYR A 808 6.76 15.64 -45.09
C TYR A 808 7.60 14.57 -44.43
N LYS A 809 7.39 14.28 -43.13
CA LYS A 809 8.10 13.18 -42.46
C LYS A 809 7.87 11.85 -43.19
N LYS A 810 6.61 11.53 -43.48
CA LYS A 810 6.23 10.29 -44.18
C LYS A 810 6.84 10.22 -45.59
N ALA A 811 6.81 11.33 -46.34
CA ALA A 811 7.39 11.41 -47.68
C ALA A 811 8.92 11.22 -47.69
N ASN A 812 9.59 11.54 -46.58
CA ASN A 812 11.06 11.45 -46.45
C ASN A 812 11.51 10.25 -45.60
N LYS A 813 10.80 9.12 -45.66
CA LYS A 813 11.15 7.86 -44.96
C LYS A 813 11.31 8.04 -43.44
N ASP A 814 10.35 8.73 -42.83
CA ASP A 814 10.30 9.03 -41.40
C ASP A 814 11.38 10.00 -40.88
N ASP A 815 12.00 10.77 -41.77
CA ASP A 815 12.96 11.83 -41.41
C ASP A 815 12.27 13.18 -41.15
N TRP A 816 12.62 13.87 -40.05
CA TRP A 816 12.05 15.19 -39.72
C TRP A 816 12.67 16.30 -40.56
N ARG A 817 12.21 16.40 -41.81
CA ARG A 817 12.66 17.41 -42.76
C ARG A 817 12.28 18.83 -42.33
N VAL A 818 11.10 19.00 -41.72
CA VAL A 818 10.65 20.25 -41.11
C VAL A 818 10.25 19.96 -39.67
N MET A 819 10.77 20.73 -38.73
CA MET A 819 10.49 20.60 -37.30
C MET A 819 9.85 21.88 -36.78
N ILE A 820 8.87 21.78 -35.88
CA ILE A 820 8.28 22.93 -35.20
C ILE A 820 8.60 22.82 -33.70
N LEU A 821 9.13 23.88 -33.12
CA LEU A 821 9.38 24.06 -31.69
C LEU A 821 8.41 25.13 -31.16
N PRO A 822 7.27 24.72 -30.57
CA PRO A 822 6.32 25.64 -29.93
C PRO A 822 6.97 26.38 -28.74
N LYS A 823 6.37 27.49 -28.31
CA LYS A 823 6.92 28.35 -27.25
C LYS A 823 7.31 27.57 -26.00
N SER A 824 6.41 26.77 -25.45
CA SER A 824 6.63 26.01 -24.22
C SER A 824 7.81 25.03 -24.35
N TRP A 825 7.97 24.39 -25.50
CA TRP A 825 9.09 23.49 -25.77
C TRP A 825 10.40 24.26 -26.00
N LEU A 826 10.34 25.43 -26.65
CA LEU A 826 11.48 26.33 -26.76
C LEU A 826 11.97 26.78 -25.38
N LEU A 827 11.06 27.27 -24.53
CA LEU A 827 11.40 27.72 -23.18
C LEU A 827 11.99 26.58 -22.33
N GLU A 828 11.43 25.37 -22.42
CA GLU A 828 12.03 24.20 -21.78
C GLU A 828 13.45 23.94 -22.28
N THR A 829 13.64 23.92 -23.60
CA THR A 829 14.96 23.70 -24.20
C THR A 829 15.96 24.73 -23.70
N MET A 830 15.56 26.00 -23.62
CA MET A 830 16.41 27.08 -23.13
C MET A 830 16.75 26.96 -21.64
N VAL A 831 15.80 26.55 -20.80
CA VAL A 831 16.07 26.30 -19.38
C VAL A 831 16.99 25.09 -19.20
N GLN A 832 16.72 23.98 -19.87
CA GLN A 832 17.50 22.74 -19.74
C GLN A 832 18.93 22.86 -20.27
N LEU A 833 19.17 23.83 -21.15
CA LEU A 833 20.50 24.11 -21.72
C LEU A 833 21.15 25.36 -21.11
N ASP A 834 20.57 25.96 -20.07
CA ASP A 834 21.01 27.21 -19.42
C ASP A 834 21.26 28.37 -20.38
N MET A 835 20.37 28.56 -21.36
CA MET A 835 20.51 29.59 -22.39
C MET A 835 20.12 31.00 -21.93
N LEU A 836 20.02 31.24 -20.62
CA LEU A 836 19.56 32.53 -20.08
C LEU A 836 20.51 33.67 -20.45
N ASP A 837 21.82 33.43 -20.34
CA ASP A 837 22.86 34.43 -20.64
C ASP A 837 22.90 34.78 -22.13
N MET A 838 22.47 33.86 -23.00
CA MET A 838 22.36 34.10 -24.44
C MET A 838 21.34 35.21 -24.77
N LEU A 839 20.36 35.42 -23.89
CA LEU A 839 19.32 36.43 -24.05
C LEU A 839 19.71 37.79 -23.45
N ASP A 840 20.83 37.89 -22.74
CA ASP A 840 21.34 39.15 -22.22
C ASP A 840 22.03 39.96 -23.33
N VAL A 841 21.20 40.50 -24.22
CA VAL A 841 21.67 41.32 -25.32
C VAL A 841 21.90 42.76 -24.85
N SER A 842 23.16 43.18 -24.85
CA SER A 842 23.51 44.59 -25.09
C SER A 842 23.38 44.85 -26.58
N VAL A 843 22.28 45.48 -27.01
CA VAL A 843 22.15 46.00 -28.37
C VAL A 843 23.09 47.19 -28.46
N ASN A 844 24.31 46.98 -28.96
CA ASN A 844 25.24 48.04 -29.30
C ASN A 844 25.04 48.48 -30.75
#